data_AF-A0A6G1C9A2-F1
#
_entry.id   AF-A0A6G1C9A2-F1
#
_cell.length_a   1.000
_cell.length_b   1.000
_cell.length_c   1.000
_cell.angle_alpha   90.00
_cell.angle_beta   90.00
_cell.angle_gamma   90.00
#
_symmetry.space_group_name_H-M   'P 1'
#
loop_
_entity.id
_entity.type
_entity.pdbx_description
1 polymer ?
#
loop_
_entity_poly.entity_id
_entity_poly.type
_entity_poly.pdbx_seq_one_letter_code
_entity_poly.pdbx_strand_id
1 'polypeptide(L)'
;MTFSMDLNASPLPEEDEQPYDQQVEVDFAQEDHVESAVATMRREREERRKKLKRDQQDEGSRLHPQQTRNDYAPYNRAGRGRIKEAPHGWMNCPAFGEPIDKIIPSKVPLDETFNDSVPPGKRYSSKQVVNKQRKAGREIGLVVDLTNTTRYYSPAEWTRQGTKHVKIPCKGRDAVPDNESVNVFVYEVMMFLDRQKQSKNPKYILVHCTHGHNRTGFMIIHYLMRTQVSCVAEAINIFAKRRPPGIYKRDYIEALYSFYHEVPEHVLTCPSTPEWKRSSDLDLNGEAKQDDDDENGDLAPAHNEVEEKVITNDDVLGDAVPYDQQDALRNVCYHLLEMPHVRGHAQFPGSHPVSLNSENLQLLRQRYYFATWKADGTRYMMLIMRDGCFLIDRNFCFRRVQMRFPHRNLNEGLHEMTLIDGEMIIDTVPDSGLKRRYLAYDLMALDSVSKTKLPFSERWRLLEDEIIRPRYYEKKQFESGVKSNPMYKYDMELFSVRRKDFWLLSTVTKLLKEFIPSLSHDADGLIFQGWDDPYVTRTHEGLLKWKYPSMNSVDFLFEVAGDNRQLVFLYERGKKKLMDGSRIAFPNEEDPSSISGRIVECSWNKEEGCWVCMRIRSDKSTPNDINTYRKVMRSITDNITEEKLLEEIHEITRLPMYADRIKQAQAKMAQHRRR
;
A
#
# COMPACT_ATOMS: atom_id res chain seq x y z
N MET A 1 9.86 70.71 31.04
CA MET A 1 8.97 70.04 30.07
C MET A 1 8.62 68.67 30.63
N THR A 2 7.32 68.41 30.66
CA THR A 2 6.57 67.17 30.89
C THR A 2 7.29 65.82 30.81
N PHE A 3 6.98 64.96 31.79
CA PHE A 3 7.29 63.52 31.91
C PHE A 3 6.58 62.65 30.86
N SER A 4 7.20 61.51 30.50
CA SER A 4 6.57 60.18 30.62
C SER A 4 7.64 59.08 30.50
N MET A 5 7.66 58.18 31.47
CA MET A 5 8.40 56.91 31.47
C MET A 5 7.77 55.91 30.50
N ASP A 6 8.55 54.93 30.04
CA ASP A 6 8.01 53.57 29.91
C ASP A 6 9.00 52.55 30.50
N LEU A 7 8.41 51.67 31.30
CA LEU A 7 8.93 50.65 32.21
C LEU A 7 8.39 49.34 31.62
N ASN A 8 9.18 48.35 31.21
CA ASN A 8 9.73 47.36 32.13
C ASN A 8 10.48 46.31 31.31
N ALA A 9 11.78 46.25 31.52
CA ALA A 9 12.62 45.09 31.24
C ALA A 9 13.15 44.55 32.58
N SER A 10 13.59 43.28 32.55
CA SER A 10 14.43 42.58 33.54
C SER A 10 13.68 41.89 34.70
N PRO A 11 14.27 40.90 35.43
CA PRO A 11 15.72 40.58 35.50
C PRO A 11 16.13 39.09 35.55
N LEU A 12 17.42 38.86 35.31
CA LEU A 12 18.21 37.69 35.72
C LEU A 12 18.55 37.78 37.23
N PRO A 13 18.77 36.67 37.95
CA PRO A 13 19.48 36.71 39.23
C PRO A 13 20.82 35.98 39.23
N GLU A 14 21.70 36.53 40.06
CA GLU A 14 23.12 36.30 40.29
C GLU A 14 23.42 35.06 41.17
N GLU A 15 24.67 34.62 41.11
CA GLU A 15 25.33 33.65 42.01
C GLU A 15 25.90 34.37 43.25
N ASP A 16 25.89 33.72 44.43
CA ASP A 16 26.95 33.81 45.47
C ASP A 16 26.71 32.83 46.65
N GLU A 17 27.80 32.57 47.39
CA GLU A 17 28.23 31.34 48.09
C GLU A 17 27.80 31.09 49.58
N GLN A 18 27.74 29.79 49.97
CA GLN A 18 28.09 29.00 51.21
C GLN A 18 28.11 29.64 52.66
N PRO A 19 28.22 28.93 53.84
CA PRO A 19 28.55 27.51 54.18
C PRO A 19 27.87 26.85 55.46
N TYR A 20 28.24 25.57 55.76
CA TYR A 20 28.27 24.79 57.05
C TYR A 20 26.96 24.40 57.80
N ASP A 21 26.67 23.09 57.98
CA ASP A 21 27.08 22.30 59.17
C ASP A 21 26.68 20.79 59.10
N GLN A 22 27.40 19.98 59.87
CA GLN A 22 27.45 18.50 59.90
C GLN A 22 26.56 17.91 61.03
N GLN A 23 25.85 16.78 60.80
CA GLN A 23 25.86 15.53 61.63
C GLN A 23 24.60 14.62 61.51
N VAL A 24 24.88 13.38 61.05
CA VAL A 24 24.45 12.04 61.53
C VAL A 24 23.01 11.49 61.30
N GLU A 25 22.99 10.49 60.39
CA GLU A 25 22.27 9.19 60.31
C GLU A 25 20.80 9.04 60.73
N VAL A 26 19.93 8.51 59.84
CA VAL A 26 19.44 7.11 59.85
C VAL A 26 18.95 6.71 58.43
N ASP A 27 19.33 5.49 58.01
CA ASP A 27 18.96 4.73 56.80
C ASP A 27 17.51 4.83 56.29
N PHE A 28 17.35 4.93 54.97
CA PHE A 28 16.53 4.02 54.13
C PHE A 28 16.90 4.23 52.66
N ALA A 29 17.82 3.42 52.13
CA ALA A 29 18.12 3.37 50.70
C ALA A 29 17.09 2.49 49.96
N GLN A 30 16.25 3.09 49.13
CA GLN A 30 15.62 2.45 47.98
C GLN A 30 15.80 3.39 46.79
N GLU A 31 16.91 3.23 46.07
CA GLU A 31 17.12 3.87 44.77
C GLU A 31 16.19 3.24 43.73
N ASP A 32 15.18 4.00 43.29
CA ASP A 32 14.42 3.71 42.08
C ASP A 32 15.31 3.93 40.86
N HIS A 33 15.87 2.83 40.36
CA HIS A 33 16.65 2.80 39.12
C HIS A 33 15.71 3.02 37.92
N VAL A 34 15.59 4.27 37.45
CA VAL A 34 14.84 4.59 36.21
C VAL A 34 15.63 4.08 35.00
N GLU A 35 15.25 2.89 34.50
CA GLU A 35 15.79 2.34 33.25
C GLU A 35 15.32 3.17 32.05
N SER A 36 16.26 3.66 31.24
CA SER A 36 15.99 4.27 29.94
C SER A 36 15.31 3.27 29.00
N ALA A 37 14.38 3.74 28.15
CA ALA A 37 13.65 2.93 27.17
C ALA A 37 14.58 2.09 26.24
N VAL A 38 15.82 2.54 26.05
CA VAL A 38 16.84 1.80 25.27
C VAL A 38 17.40 0.60 26.06
N ALA A 39 17.55 0.73 27.38
CA ALA A 39 17.95 -0.36 28.27
C ALA A 39 16.83 -1.40 28.40
N THR A 40 15.57 -0.95 28.54
CA THR A 40 14.40 -1.83 28.55
C THR A 40 14.28 -2.64 27.25
N MET A 41 14.50 -2.03 26.08
CA MET A 41 14.51 -2.76 24.80
C MET A 41 15.66 -3.77 24.67
N ARG A 42 16.86 -3.46 25.19
CA ARG A 42 17.98 -4.42 25.19
C ARG A 42 17.69 -5.62 26.09
N ARG A 43 17.14 -5.37 27.28
CA ARG A 43 16.75 -6.40 28.23
C ARG A 43 15.61 -7.28 27.66
N GLU A 44 14.57 -6.69 27.07
CA GLU A 44 13.50 -7.45 26.42
C GLU A 44 14.01 -8.29 25.25
N ARG A 45 15.00 -7.79 24.48
CA ARG A 45 15.64 -8.55 23.39
C ARG A 45 16.48 -9.72 23.91
N GLU A 46 17.16 -9.56 25.05
CA GLU A 46 17.91 -10.63 25.69
C GLU A 46 17.00 -11.65 26.39
N GLU A 47 15.91 -11.21 27.00
CA GLU A 47 14.87 -12.07 27.57
C GLU A 47 14.17 -12.89 26.46
N ARG A 48 13.90 -12.30 25.28
CA ARG A 48 13.42 -13.05 24.10
C ARG A 48 14.43 -14.09 23.62
N ARG A 49 15.73 -13.78 23.61
CA ARG A 49 16.79 -14.77 23.26
C ARG A 49 16.93 -15.87 24.31
N LYS A 50 16.74 -15.57 25.60
CA LYS A 50 16.73 -16.57 26.68
C LYS A 50 15.46 -17.43 26.66
N LYS A 51 14.31 -16.86 26.31
CA LYS A 51 13.04 -17.59 26.16
C LYS A 51 13.08 -18.55 24.97
N LEU A 52 13.60 -18.11 23.82
CA LEU A 52 13.90 -18.98 22.68
C LEU A 52 14.88 -20.13 23.00
N LYS A 53 15.80 -19.93 23.94
CA LYS A 53 16.71 -20.99 24.43
C LYS A 53 16.06 -21.96 25.41
N ARG A 54 15.03 -21.52 26.17
CA ARG A 54 14.24 -22.40 27.07
C ARG A 54 13.19 -23.18 26.29
N ASP A 55 12.54 -22.54 25.32
CA ASP A 55 11.57 -23.19 24.43
C ASP A 55 12.24 -24.25 23.52
N GLN A 56 13.56 -24.13 23.29
CA GLN A 56 14.37 -25.17 22.62
C GLN A 56 14.79 -26.34 23.53
N GLN A 57 14.62 -26.23 24.86
CA GLN A 57 14.94 -27.32 25.80
C GLN A 57 13.72 -28.20 26.16
N ASP A 58 12.49 -27.72 25.94
CA ASP A 58 11.25 -28.44 26.29
C ASP A 58 10.59 -29.19 25.11
N GLU A 59 11.07 -29.03 23.87
CA GLU A 59 10.64 -29.84 22.72
C GLU A 59 11.47 -31.13 22.63
N GLY A 60 11.23 -32.02 23.60
CA GLY A 60 11.67 -33.41 23.56
C GLY A 60 10.72 -34.27 22.75
N SER A 61 11.21 -34.78 21.61
CA SER A 61 10.70 -35.92 20.83
C SER A 61 9.71 -35.63 19.69
N ARG A 62 10.24 -35.19 18.54
CA ARG A 62 9.81 -35.63 17.20
C ARG A 62 10.99 -35.50 16.21
N LEU A 63 11.11 -36.47 15.32
CA LEU A 63 12.32 -36.85 14.56
C LEU A 63 12.93 -35.72 13.70
N HIS A 64 14.22 -35.46 13.90
CA HIS A 64 15.05 -34.57 13.08
C HIS A 64 15.72 -35.33 11.92
N PRO A 65 15.80 -34.75 10.71
CA PRO A 65 16.84 -35.08 9.74
C PRO A 65 18.18 -34.47 10.19
N GLN A 66 19.23 -35.30 10.23
CA GLN A 66 20.56 -34.95 10.72
C GLN A 66 21.18 -33.75 9.98
N GLN A 67 21.54 -32.70 10.72
CA GLN A 67 22.53 -31.70 10.29
C GLN A 67 23.94 -32.25 10.57
N THR A 68 24.69 -32.52 9.50
CA THR A 68 26.09 -32.96 9.57
C THR A 68 27.00 -31.78 9.93
N ARG A 69 27.77 -31.97 10.98
CA ARG A 69 28.81 -31.07 11.51
C ARG A 69 29.97 -31.00 10.50
N ASN A 70 30.36 -29.78 10.10
CA ASN A 70 31.59 -29.54 9.33
C ASN A 70 32.81 -29.73 10.23
N ASP A 71 33.35 -30.95 10.27
CA ASP A 71 34.71 -31.20 10.73
C ASP A 71 35.69 -30.96 9.57
N TYR A 72 36.66 -30.07 9.80
CA TYR A 72 37.81 -29.88 8.92
C TYR A 72 38.64 -31.17 8.90
N ALA A 73 38.63 -31.89 7.78
CA ALA A 73 39.58 -32.96 7.48
C ALA A 73 40.15 -32.76 6.05
N PRO A 74 41.45 -33.03 5.85
CA PRO A 74 42.19 -32.57 4.67
C PRO A 74 41.78 -33.33 3.42
N TYR A 75 41.45 -32.58 2.36
CA TYR A 75 41.18 -33.11 1.03
C TYR A 75 42.41 -33.81 0.46
N ASN A 76 42.31 -35.12 0.27
CA ASN A 76 43.05 -35.84 -0.77
C ASN A 76 42.29 -37.10 -1.18
N ARG A 77 41.55 -37.00 -2.30
CA ARG A 77 41.63 -37.95 -3.43
C ARG A 77 40.76 -37.47 -4.59
N ALA A 78 41.34 -37.59 -5.78
CA ALA A 78 40.83 -37.18 -7.07
C ALA A 78 39.46 -37.82 -7.40
N GLY A 79 38.47 -36.97 -7.69
CA GLY A 79 37.24 -37.33 -8.39
C GLY A 79 37.05 -36.36 -9.56
N ARG A 80 36.88 -36.87 -10.78
CA ARG A 80 36.65 -36.07 -11.99
C ARG A 80 35.40 -35.19 -11.77
N GLY A 81 35.57 -33.87 -11.73
CA GLY A 81 34.46 -32.93 -11.59
C GLY A 81 33.49 -33.06 -12.77
N ARG A 82 32.18 -33.12 -12.50
CA ARG A 82 31.16 -32.98 -13.55
C ARG A 82 31.38 -31.64 -14.26
N ILE A 83 31.54 -31.68 -15.57
CA ILE A 83 31.66 -30.49 -16.42
C ILE A 83 30.33 -29.73 -16.31
N LYS A 84 30.37 -28.41 -15.99
CA LYS A 84 29.16 -27.60 -15.98
C LYS A 84 28.71 -27.32 -17.42
N GLU A 85 27.48 -27.68 -17.74
CA GLU A 85 26.92 -27.45 -19.08
C GLU A 85 26.22 -26.09 -19.18
N ALA A 86 26.45 -25.41 -20.30
CA ALA A 86 25.77 -24.16 -20.60
C ALA A 86 24.25 -24.41 -20.81
N PRO A 87 23.38 -23.48 -20.40
CA PRO A 87 21.93 -23.67 -20.54
C PRO A 87 21.53 -23.92 -21.99
N HIS A 88 20.51 -24.76 -22.19
CA HIS A 88 20.01 -25.07 -23.52
C HIS A 88 19.65 -23.81 -24.31
N GLY A 89 20.18 -23.73 -25.54
CA GLY A 89 20.03 -22.58 -26.45
C GLY A 89 20.89 -21.35 -26.12
N TRP A 90 21.73 -21.38 -25.08
CA TRP A 90 22.54 -20.24 -24.67
C TRP A 90 23.68 -19.91 -25.65
N MET A 91 24.32 -20.93 -26.24
CA MET A 91 25.52 -20.75 -27.09
C MET A 91 25.25 -19.89 -28.32
N ASN A 92 24.13 -20.14 -29.00
CA ASN A 92 23.76 -19.43 -30.23
C ASN A 92 22.84 -18.23 -29.98
N CYS A 93 22.35 -18.05 -28.75
CA CYS A 93 21.63 -16.85 -28.35
C CYS A 93 22.55 -15.61 -28.46
N PRO A 94 22.13 -14.53 -29.14
CA PRO A 94 22.89 -13.28 -29.22
C PRO A 94 23.23 -12.72 -27.83
N ALA A 95 24.43 -12.16 -27.66
CA ALA A 95 24.95 -11.80 -26.34
C ALA A 95 24.13 -10.70 -25.63
N PHE A 96 23.88 -9.59 -26.31
CA PHE A 96 23.13 -8.44 -25.78
C PHE A 96 22.40 -7.70 -26.91
N GLY A 97 21.40 -6.89 -26.56
CA GLY A 97 20.70 -5.99 -27.48
C GLY A 97 21.19 -4.55 -27.35
N GLU A 98 20.63 -3.69 -28.19
CA GLU A 98 20.87 -2.24 -28.09
C GLU A 98 20.24 -1.65 -26.83
N PRO A 99 20.83 -0.60 -26.24
CA PRO A 99 20.27 0.02 -25.05
C PRO A 99 18.88 0.60 -25.31
N ILE A 100 18.00 0.43 -24.33
CA ILE A 100 16.75 1.17 -24.15
C ILE A 100 17.02 2.13 -23.00
N ASP A 101 17.08 3.42 -23.28
CA ASP A 101 17.76 4.42 -22.45
C ASP A 101 19.20 4.01 -22.14
N LYS A 102 19.44 3.60 -20.89
CA LYS A 102 20.71 3.11 -20.36
C LYS A 102 20.61 1.64 -19.93
N ILE A 103 19.52 0.96 -20.28
CA ILE A 103 19.26 -0.44 -19.95
C ILE A 103 19.68 -1.32 -21.12
N ILE A 104 20.63 -2.21 -20.88
CA ILE A 104 21.19 -3.15 -21.85
C ILE A 104 20.57 -4.52 -21.58
N PRO A 105 19.64 -5.01 -22.43
CA PRO A 105 19.13 -6.37 -22.32
C PRO A 105 20.22 -7.36 -22.74
N SER A 106 20.51 -8.34 -21.90
CA SER A 106 21.60 -9.30 -22.12
C SER A 106 21.19 -10.72 -21.77
N LYS A 107 21.80 -11.71 -22.42
CA LYS A 107 21.82 -13.08 -21.88
C LYS A 107 22.71 -13.14 -20.64
N VAL A 108 22.57 -14.20 -19.85
CA VAL A 108 23.40 -14.38 -18.65
C VAL A 108 24.86 -14.59 -19.03
N PRO A 109 25.83 -13.88 -18.41
CA PRO A 109 27.23 -14.25 -18.54
C PRO A 109 27.53 -15.53 -17.76
N LEU A 110 28.43 -16.35 -18.27
CA LEU A 110 28.90 -17.57 -17.60
C LEU A 110 30.33 -17.36 -17.11
N ASP A 111 30.61 -17.75 -15.87
CA ASP A 111 31.94 -17.67 -15.29
C ASP A 111 32.91 -18.69 -15.93
N GLU A 112 34.16 -18.65 -15.48
CA GLU A 112 35.24 -19.49 -16.04
C GLU A 112 35.01 -21.01 -15.80
N THR A 113 34.07 -21.39 -14.93
CA THR A 113 33.75 -22.81 -14.66
C THR A 113 32.97 -23.48 -15.80
N PHE A 114 32.49 -22.72 -16.78
CA PHE A 114 31.86 -23.23 -18.01
C PHE A 114 32.83 -23.31 -19.20
N ASN A 115 34.12 -23.02 -19.01
CA ASN A 115 35.09 -22.96 -20.11
C ASN A 115 35.31 -24.30 -20.84
N ASP A 116 35.03 -25.43 -20.17
CA ASP A 116 35.13 -26.78 -20.72
C ASP A 116 33.92 -27.14 -21.61
N SER A 117 32.74 -26.57 -21.35
CA SER A 117 31.53 -26.77 -22.16
C SER A 117 31.28 -25.67 -23.19
N VAL A 118 31.94 -24.51 -23.05
CA VAL A 118 31.77 -23.35 -23.93
C VAL A 118 33.07 -23.07 -24.72
N PRO A 119 33.06 -23.23 -26.06
CA PRO A 119 34.25 -23.04 -26.88
C PRO A 119 34.72 -21.57 -26.86
N PRO A 120 36.04 -21.29 -26.95
CA PRO A 120 36.62 -19.95 -26.78
C PRO A 120 35.91 -18.82 -27.55
N GLY A 121 35.50 -19.05 -28.80
CA GLY A 121 34.81 -18.05 -29.64
C GLY A 121 33.36 -17.73 -29.22
N LYS A 122 32.75 -18.55 -28.36
CA LYS A 122 31.36 -18.40 -27.89
C LYS A 122 31.29 -17.99 -26.41
N ARG A 123 32.43 -17.87 -25.72
CA ARG A 123 32.49 -17.46 -24.31
C ARG A 123 31.90 -16.06 -24.12
N TYR A 124 31.20 -15.88 -23.00
CA TYR A 124 30.60 -14.63 -22.60
C TYR A 124 30.61 -14.50 -21.08
N SER A 125 31.75 -14.13 -20.51
CA SER A 125 31.94 -13.90 -19.07
C SER A 125 31.68 -12.45 -18.67
N SER A 126 31.55 -12.19 -17.36
CA SER A 126 31.41 -10.84 -16.79
C SER A 126 32.48 -9.87 -17.32
N LYS A 127 33.75 -10.29 -17.31
CA LYS A 127 34.90 -9.53 -17.88
C LYS A 127 34.69 -9.21 -19.36
N GLN A 128 34.21 -10.18 -20.15
CA GLN A 128 33.94 -9.98 -21.58
C GLN A 128 32.76 -9.04 -21.81
N VAL A 129 31.72 -9.09 -20.98
CA VAL A 129 30.59 -8.15 -21.03
C VAL A 129 31.09 -6.73 -20.81
N VAL A 130 31.82 -6.49 -19.71
CA VAL A 130 32.37 -5.16 -19.37
C VAL A 130 33.27 -4.65 -20.49
N ASN A 131 34.18 -5.48 -21.01
CA ASN A 131 35.07 -5.08 -22.09
C ASN A 131 34.33 -4.74 -23.40
N LYS A 132 33.31 -5.54 -23.77
CA LYS A 132 32.49 -5.26 -24.95
C LYS A 132 31.69 -3.96 -24.79
N GLN A 133 31.10 -3.70 -23.62
CA GLN A 133 30.37 -2.46 -23.37
C GLN A 133 31.30 -1.25 -23.33
N ARG A 134 32.47 -1.34 -22.69
CA ARG A 134 33.47 -0.26 -22.69
C ARG A 134 33.95 0.10 -24.09
N LYS A 135 34.19 -0.91 -24.95
CA LYS A 135 34.52 -0.68 -26.37
C LYS A 135 33.42 0.05 -27.13
N ALA A 136 32.16 -0.14 -26.73
CA ALA A 136 31.01 0.58 -27.25
C ALA A 136 30.74 1.92 -26.52
N GLY A 137 31.71 2.44 -25.74
CA GLY A 137 31.58 3.70 -25.01
C GLY A 137 30.67 3.64 -23.78
N ARG A 138 30.34 2.45 -23.27
CA ARG A 138 29.36 2.24 -22.19
C ARG A 138 30.02 1.66 -20.94
N GLU A 139 29.91 2.35 -19.81
CA GLU A 139 30.34 1.84 -18.50
C GLU A 139 29.15 1.25 -17.73
N ILE A 140 29.24 0.01 -17.25
CA ILE A 140 28.16 -0.63 -16.47
C ILE A 140 28.29 -0.27 -14.98
N GLY A 141 27.25 0.30 -14.39
CA GLY A 141 27.19 0.64 -12.96
C GLY A 141 26.21 -0.21 -12.14
N LEU A 142 25.25 -0.88 -12.80
CA LEU A 142 24.28 -1.77 -12.17
C LEU A 142 24.08 -3.02 -13.02
N VAL A 143 24.00 -4.19 -12.37
CA VAL A 143 23.58 -5.45 -12.97
C VAL A 143 22.32 -5.93 -12.25
N VAL A 144 21.27 -6.20 -13.01
CA VAL A 144 20.05 -6.83 -12.51
C VAL A 144 19.95 -8.25 -13.06
N ASP A 145 20.03 -9.21 -12.16
CA ASP A 145 20.01 -10.63 -12.44
C ASP A 145 18.62 -11.21 -12.14
N LEU A 146 17.93 -11.62 -13.19
CA LEU A 146 16.57 -12.16 -13.14
C LEU A 146 16.52 -13.70 -13.07
N THR A 147 17.67 -14.36 -12.99
CA THR A 147 17.72 -15.83 -13.00
C THR A 147 17.36 -16.39 -11.62
N ASN A 148 16.65 -17.53 -11.58
CA ASN A 148 16.34 -18.25 -10.33
C ASN A 148 17.42 -19.29 -9.97
N THR A 149 18.68 -18.94 -10.14
CA THR A 149 19.82 -19.82 -9.83
C THR A 149 21.06 -18.99 -9.54
N THR A 150 22.00 -19.55 -8.79
CA THR A 150 23.31 -18.94 -8.48
C THR A 150 24.45 -19.65 -9.20
N ARG A 151 24.17 -20.63 -10.08
CA ARG A 151 25.18 -21.51 -10.66
C ARG A 151 26.08 -20.86 -11.73
N TYR A 152 25.63 -19.73 -12.31
CA TYR A 152 26.21 -19.14 -13.52
C TYR A 152 27.44 -18.28 -13.27
N TYR A 153 27.44 -17.49 -12.20
CA TYR A 153 28.57 -16.66 -11.78
C TYR A 153 28.40 -16.20 -10.33
N SER A 154 29.50 -15.77 -9.69
CA SER A 154 29.45 -15.13 -8.36
C SER A 154 29.17 -13.62 -8.47
N PRO A 155 28.21 -13.05 -7.72
CA PRO A 155 27.99 -11.60 -7.65
C PRO A 155 29.25 -10.78 -7.33
N ALA A 156 30.21 -11.39 -6.62
CA ALA A 156 31.49 -10.78 -6.28
C ALA A 156 32.35 -10.41 -7.50
N GLU A 157 32.08 -10.98 -8.67
CA GLU A 157 32.74 -10.58 -9.93
C GLU A 157 32.36 -9.15 -10.36
N TRP A 158 31.14 -8.72 -10.05
CA TRP A 158 30.66 -7.38 -10.39
C TRP A 158 31.03 -6.35 -9.34
N THR A 159 30.83 -6.69 -8.06
CA THR A 159 31.07 -5.74 -6.96
C THR A 159 32.54 -5.36 -6.84
N ARG A 160 33.48 -6.29 -7.08
CA ARG A 160 34.93 -5.99 -7.14
C ARG A 160 35.31 -5.01 -8.25
N GLN A 161 34.47 -4.87 -9.28
CA GLN A 161 34.67 -3.92 -10.37
C GLN A 161 33.92 -2.59 -10.14
N GLY A 162 33.33 -2.39 -8.94
CA GLY A 162 32.57 -1.20 -8.60
C GLY A 162 31.17 -1.15 -9.22
N THR A 163 30.62 -2.29 -9.65
CA THR A 163 29.28 -2.42 -10.22
C THR A 163 28.31 -2.97 -9.17
N LYS A 164 27.20 -2.26 -8.90
CA LYS A 164 26.13 -2.76 -8.01
C LYS A 164 25.50 -4.00 -8.66
N HIS A 165 25.26 -5.05 -7.88
CA HIS A 165 24.55 -6.25 -8.33
C HIS A 165 23.24 -6.39 -7.54
N VAL A 166 22.13 -6.61 -8.24
CA VAL A 166 20.80 -6.81 -7.67
C VAL A 166 20.24 -8.12 -8.25
N LYS A 167 19.86 -9.04 -7.37
CA LYS A 167 19.24 -10.32 -7.73
C LYS A 167 17.74 -10.24 -7.51
N ILE A 168 16.95 -10.47 -8.56
CA ILE A 168 15.49 -10.56 -8.50
C ILE A 168 15.10 -11.94 -9.06
N PRO A 169 15.01 -12.98 -8.22
CA PRO A 169 14.82 -14.35 -8.69
C PRO A 169 13.41 -14.54 -9.26
N CYS A 170 13.26 -14.58 -10.59
CA CYS A 170 11.98 -14.85 -11.23
C CYS A 170 11.77 -16.37 -11.40
N LYS A 171 10.65 -16.90 -10.88
CA LYS A 171 10.28 -18.32 -10.99
C LYS A 171 10.48 -18.87 -12.42
N GLY A 172 10.93 -20.12 -12.50
CA GLY A 172 11.12 -20.85 -13.77
C GLY A 172 9.83 -21.49 -14.27
N ARG A 173 9.81 -21.83 -15.58
CA ARG A 173 8.74 -22.51 -16.36
C ARG A 173 7.35 -21.87 -16.30
N ASP A 174 6.81 -21.56 -17.49
CA ASP A 174 5.42 -21.16 -17.81
C ASP A 174 4.72 -20.15 -16.87
N ALA A 175 5.52 -19.36 -16.15
CA ALA A 175 5.08 -18.24 -15.36
C ALA A 175 5.82 -16.97 -15.78
N VAL A 176 5.09 -15.86 -15.77
CA VAL A 176 5.65 -14.52 -15.89
C VAL A 176 6.17 -14.05 -14.52
N PRO A 177 7.12 -13.10 -14.46
CA PRO A 177 7.50 -12.47 -13.20
C PRO A 177 6.28 -11.91 -12.44
N ASP A 178 6.25 -12.12 -11.13
CA ASP A 178 5.20 -11.59 -10.26
C ASP A 178 5.31 -10.06 -10.10
N ASN A 179 4.21 -9.43 -9.70
CA ASN A 179 4.11 -7.97 -9.61
C ASN A 179 5.08 -7.37 -8.58
N GLU A 180 5.40 -8.08 -7.50
CA GLU A 180 6.36 -7.60 -6.49
C GLU A 180 7.77 -7.54 -7.09
N SER A 181 8.20 -8.59 -7.78
CA SER A 181 9.45 -8.61 -8.55
C SER A 181 9.52 -7.49 -9.58
N VAL A 182 8.42 -7.20 -10.28
CA VAL A 182 8.33 -6.07 -11.23
C VAL A 182 8.47 -4.72 -10.50
N ASN A 183 7.81 -4.54 -9.35
CA ASN A 183 7.90 -3.30 -8.59
C ASN A 183 9.32 -3.05 -8.08
N VAL A 184 10.01 -4.09 -7.57
CA VAL A 184 11.42 -4.02 -7.18
C VAL A 184 12.29 -3.63 -8.37
N PHE A 185 12.11 -4.29 -9.52
CA PHE A 185 12.87 -4.00 -10.74
C PHE A 185 12.74 -2.53 -11.17
N VAL A 186 11.50 -2.06 -11.31
CA VAL A 186 11.23 -0.69 -11.79
C VAL A 186 11.80 0.34 -10.81
N TYR A 187 11.60 0.14 -9.51
CA TYR A 187 12.12 1.05 -8.49
C TYR A 187 13.65 1.13 -8.51
N GLU A 188 14.34 -0.01 -8.54
CA GLU A 188 15.82 -0.06 -8.58
C GLU A 188 16.38 0.62 -9.84
N VAL A 189 15.75 0.40 -11.00
CA VAL A 189 16.14 1.04 -12.25
C VAL A 189 15.92 2.56 -12.17
N MET A 190 14.75 3.02 -11.73
CA MET A 190 14.44 4.44 -11.62
C MET A 190 15.38 5.15 -10.65
N MET A 191 15.61 4.58 -9.47
CA MET A 191 16.51 5.14 -8.46
C MET A 191 17.95 5.20 -8.96
N PHE A 192 18.41 4.17 -9.67
CA PHE A 192 19.75 4.20 -10.26
C PHE A 192 19.86 5.30 -11.31
N LEU A 193 18.92 5.36 -12.26
CA LEU A 193 18.95 6.35 -13.34
C LEU A 193 18.83 7.78 -12.83
N ASP A 194 18.02 8.02 -11.81
CA ASP A 194 17.88 9.33 -11.19
C ASP A 194 19.21 9.82 -10.59
N ARG A 195 19.91 8.94 -9.84
CA ARG A 195 21.27 9.24 -9.33
C ARG A 195 22.29 9.49 -10.45
N GLN A 196 22.07 8.92 -11.64
CA GLN A 196 22.95 9.14 -12.79
C GLN A 196 22.63 10.44 -13.56
N LYS A 197 21.50 11.13 -13.33
CA LYS A 197 21.11 12.33 -14.09
C LYS A 197 22.14 13.47 -14.00
N GLN A 198 22.77 13.62 -12.83
CA GLN A 198 23.77 14.68 -12.57
C GLN A 198 25.21 14.24 -12.87
N SER A 199 25.43 12.98 -13.25
CA SER A 199 26.77 12.48 -13.55
C SER A 199 27.25 12.95 -14.93
N LYS A 200 28.50 13.44 -15.01
CA LYS A 200 29.15 13.76 -16.30
C LYS A 200 29.31 12.53 -17.19
N ASN A 201 29.52 11.36 -16.59
CA ASN A 201 29.66 10.08 -17.27
C ASN A 201 28.63 9.11 -16.69
N PRO A 202 27.37 9.15 -17.15
CA PRO A 202 26.33 8.31 -16.60
C PRO A 202 26.54 6.85 -16.97
N LYS A 203 26.41 5.97 -15.97
CA LYS A 203 26.59 4.53 -16.16
C LYS A 203 25.33 3.84 -16.66
N TYR A 204 25.51 2.66 -17.25
CA TYR A 204 24.49 1.79 -17.81
C TYR A 204 24.09 0.68 -16.85
N ILE A 205 22.90 0.14 -17.07
CA ILE A 205 22.32 -1.00 -16.36
C ILE A 205 22.36 -2.20 -17.29
N LEU A 206 22.94 -3.32 -16.85
CA LEU A 206 22.84 -4.59 -17.54
C LEU A 206 21.71 -5.41 -16.92
N VAL A 207 20.68 -5.75 -17.71
CA VAL A 207 19.57 -6.60 -17.24
C VAL A 207 19.63 -7.92 -17.96
N HIS A 208 19.67 -9.02 -17.21
CA HIS A 208 19.72 -10.34 -17.82
C HIS A 208 18.81 -11.35 -17.14
N CYS A 209 18.26 -12.25 -17.94
CA CYS A 209 17.81 -13.56 -17.51
C CYS A 209 18.72 -14.62 -18.18
N THR A 210 18.29 -15.87 -18.32
CA THR A 210 19.08 -16.90 -19.01
C THR A 210 19.44 -16.47 -20.45
N HIS A 211 18.44 -16.10 -21.25
CA HIS A 211 18.63 -15.73 -22.66
C HIS A 211 18.48 -14.22 -22.93
N GLY A 212 17.91 -13.45 -22.00
CA GLY A 212 17.76 -12.00 -22.15
C GLY A 212 16.62 -11.56 -23.08
N HIS A 213 15.56 -12.36 -23.21
CA HIS A 213 14.41 -12.09 -24.08
C HIS A 213 13.10 -11.97 -23.30
N ASN A 214 12.44 -13.07 -22.92
CA ASN A 214 11.08 -13.02 -22.33
C ASN A 214 11.04 -12.31 -20.96
N ARG A 215 11.69 -12.85 -19.92
CA ARG A 215 11.75 -12.23 -18.58
C ARG A 215 12.36 -10.82 -18.59
N THR A 216 13.46 -10.65 -19.32
CA THR A 216 14.13 -9.35 -19.46
C THR A 216 13.25 -8.33 -20.17
N GLY A 217 12.59 -8.72 -21.25
CA GLY A 217 11.66 -7.88 -21.99
C GLY A 217 10.45 -7.50 -21.16
N PHE A 218 9.88 -8.45 -20.41
CA PHE A 218 8.74 -8.20 -19.53
C PHE A 218 9.05 -7.11 -18.50
N MET A 219 10.18 -7.25 -17.80
CA MET A 219 10.66 -6.26 -16.84
C MET A 219 10.89 -4.89 -17.49
N ILE A 220 11.58 -4.84 -18.63
CA ILE A 220 11.89 -3.59 -19.34
C ILE A 220 10.62 -2.93 -19.89
N ILE A 221 9.66 -3.69 -20.40
CA ILE A 221 8.38 -3.16 -20.87
C ILE A 221 7.58 -2.56 -19.71
N HIS A 222 7.54 -3.20 -18.54
CA HIS A 222 6.93 -2.58 -17.36
C HIS A 222 7.62 -1.27 -16.98
N TYR A 223 8.96 -1.19 -17.06
CA TYR A 223 9.67 0.07 -16.87
C TYR A 223 9.25 1.13 -17.90
N LEU A 224 9.19 0.78 -19.19
CA LEU A 224 8.79 1.70 -20.27
C LEU A 224 7.37 2.24 -20.07
N MET A 225 6.41 1.36 -19.77
CA MET A 225 5.01 1.73 -19.53
C MET A 225 4.82 2.67 -18.33
N ARG A 226 5.75 2.64 -17.38
CA ARG A 226 5.69 3.45 -16.16
C ARG A 226 6.49 4.76 -16.27
N THR A 227 7.23 4.98 -17.36
CA THR A 227 8.16 6.11 -17.48
C THR A 227 8.06 6.88 -18.79
N GLN A 228 7.87 6.19 -19.93
CA GLN A 228 8.03 6.78 -21.25
C GLN A 228 6.77 6.74 -22.09
N VAL A 229 6.15 5.57 -22.16
CA VAL A 229 5.07 5.27 -23.10
C VAL A 229 3.77 5.02 -22.35
N SER A 230 2.67 5.14 -23.07
CA SER A 230 1.32 4.95 -22.51
C SER A 230 0.53 3.84 -23.20
N CYS A 231 1.21 3.00 -23.98
CA CYS A 231 0.62 1.93 -24.78
C CYS A 231 1.52 0.68 -24.78
N VAL A 232 0.92 -0.49 -24.50
CA VAL A 232 1.63 -1.78 -24.41
C VAL A 232 2.24 -2.17 -25.76
N ALA A 233 1.50 -1.97 -26.87
CA ALA A 233 1.99 -2.27 -28.21
C ALA A 233 3.26 -1.49 -28.56
N GLU A 234 3.31 -0.20 -28.19
CA GLU A 234 4.47 0.65 -28.40
C GLU A 234 5.68 0.14 -27.60
N ALA A 235 5.48 -0.17 -26.32
CA ALA A 235 6.53 -0.69 -25.44
C ALA A 235 7.12 -2.02 -25.97
N ILE A 236 6.26 -2.95 -26.41
CA ILE A 236 6.67 -4.22 -27.02
C ILE A 236 7.51 -3.97 -28.27
N ASN A 237 7.07 -3.05 -29.14
CA ASN A 237 7.77 -2.74 -30.38
C ASN A 237 9.15 -2.11 -30.12
N ILE A 238 9.27 -1.22 -29.14
CA ILE A 238 10.56 -0.64 -28.71
C ILE A 238 11.50 -1.76 -28.28
N PHE A 239 11.04 -2.68 -27.44
CA PHE A 239 11.86 -3.80 -26.98
C PHE A 239 12.27 -4.73 -28.13
N ALA A 240 11.33 -5.09 -29.00
CA ALA A 240 11.58 -5.98 -30.15
C ALA A 240 12.62 -5.40 -31.12
N LYS A 241 12.58 -4.09 -31.38
CA LYS A 241 13.58 -3.40 -32.23
C LYS A 241 14.98 -3.41 -31.63
N ARG A 242 15.09 -3.26 -30.31
CA ARG A 242 16.37 -3.15 -29.59
C ARG A 242 16.95 -4.52 -29.22
N ARG A 243 16.11 -5.54 -29.07
CA ARG A 243 16.51 -6.93 -28.78
C ARG A 243 15.72 -7.92 -29.65
N PRO A 244 15.97 -7.99 -30.97
CA PRO A 244 15.22 -8.87 -31.87
C PRO A 244 15.28 -10.35 -31.45
N PRO A 245 14.17 -11.10 -31.55
CA PRO A 245 12.85 -10.68 -32.06
C PRO A 245 11.95 -10.03 -31.00
N GLY A 246 12.46 -9.76 -29.80
CA GLY A 246 11.69 -9.31 -28.64
C GLY A 246 11.28 -10.47 -27.73
N ILE A 247 10.10 -10.33 -27.11
CA ILE A 247 9.43 -11.41 -26.38
C ILE A 247 8.79 -12.33 -27.42
N TYR A 248 9.13 -13.62 -27.37
CA TYR A 248 8.60 -14.64 -28.30
C TYR A 248 7.66 -15.64 -27.62
N LYS A 249 7.44 -15.49 -26.31
CA LYS A 249 6.49 -16.27 -25.52
C LYS A 249 5.16 -15.52 -25.40
N ARG A 250 4.05 -16.17 -25.76
CA ARG A 250 2.72 -15.55 -25.87
C ARG A 250 2.14 -15.16 -24.51
N ASP A 251 2.26 -16.04 -23.53
CA ASP A 251 1.88 -15.86 -22.11
C ASP A 251 2.44 -14.55 -21.53
N TYR A 252 3.67 -14.18 -21.89
CA TYR A 252 4.30 -12.94 -21.45
C TYR A 252 3.63 -11.69 -22.05
N ILE A 253 3.24 -11.74 -23.32
CA ILE A 253 2.60 -10.61 -24.00
C ILE A 253 1.16 -10.47 -23.51
N GLU A 254 0.42 -11.58 -23.38
CA GLU A 254 -0.94 -11.60 -22.83
C GLU A 254 -0.98 -11.06 -21.40
N ALA A 255 -0.01 -11.45 -20.56
CA ALA A 255 0.10 -10.93 -19.20
C ALA A 255 0.35 -9.41 -19.16
N LEU A 256 1.11 -8.84 -20.10
CA LEU A 256 1.32 -7.39 -20.18
C LEU A 256 0.03 -6.64 -20.51
N TYR A 257 -0.71 -7.09 -21.54
CA TYR A 257 -2.00 -6.50 -21.89
C TYR A 257 -3.02 -6.61 -20.76
N SER A 258 -3.10 -7.79 -20.14
CA SER A 258 -3.97 -8.05 -18.98
C SER A 258 -3.63 -7.12 -17.82
N PHE A 259 -2.35 -7.00 -17.45
CA PHE A 259 -1.90 -6.15 -16.35
C PHE A 259 -2.28 -4.69 -16.58
N TYR A 260 -2.07 -4.15 -17.79
CA TYR A 260 -2.36 -2.75 -18.11
C TYR A 260 -3.81 -2.48 -18.52
N HIS A 261 -4.68 -3.50 -18.46
CA HIS A 261 -6.09 -3.44 -18.89
C HIS A 261 -6.25 -2.95 -20.35
N GLU A 262 -5.27 -3.27 -21.20
CA GLU A 262 -5.30 -2.91 -22.62
C GLU A 262 -5.71 -4.12 -23.46
N VAL A 263 -6.43 -3.87 -24.56
CA VAL A 263 -6.73 -4.90 -25.56
C VAL A 263 -5.89 -4.66 -26.80
N PRO A 264 -5.26 -5.71 -27.38
CA PRO A 264 -4.54 -5.59 -28.65
C PRO A 264 -5.46 -5.10 -29.78
N GLU A 265 -5.02 -4.12 -30.57
CA GLU A 265 -5.76 -3.63 -31.75
C GLU A 265 -5.91 -4.69 -32.85
N HIS A 266 -4.98 -5.64 -32.92
CA HIS A 266 -4.93 -6.72 -33.89
C HIS A 266 -4.70 -8.06 -33.20
N VAL A 267 -4.93 -9.16 -33.92
CA VAL A 267 -4.61 -10.52 -33.44
C VAL A 267 -3.15 -10.54 -32.96
N LEU A 268 -2.97 -10.95 -31.71
CA LEU A 268 -1.69 -10.93 -31.00
C LEU A 268 -0.69 -11.83 -31.73
N THR A 269 0.15 -11.21 -32.55
CA THR A 269 1.12 -11.92 -33.41
C THR A 269 2.45 -12.00 -32.67
N CYS A 270 2.68 -13.12 -31.99
CA CYS A 270 3.96 -13.37 -31.34
C CYS A 270 5.01 -13.81 -32.37
N PRO A 271 6.25 -13.32 -32.26
CA PRO A 271 7.36 -13.88 -33.01
C PRO A 271 7.49 -15.39 -32.74
N SER A 272 7.84 -16.16 -33.77
CA SER A 272 8.14 -17.58 -33.59
C SER A 272 9.34 -17.77 -32.64
N THR A 273 9.33 -18.86 -31.87
CA THR A 273 10.48 -19.24 -31.03
C THR A 273 11.75 -19.22 -31.87
N PRO A 274 12.80 -18.48 -31.47
CA PRO A 274 14.03 -18.37 -32.25
C PRO A 274 14.72 -19.72 -32.49
N GLU A 275 15.34 -19.89 -33.64
CA GLU A 275 16.06 -21.13 -34.03
C GLU A 275 17.05 -21.61 -32.97
N TRP A 276 17.81 -20.69 -32.38
CA TRP A 276 18.79 -21.02 -31.34
C TRP A 276 18.19 -21.58 -30.04
N LYS A 277 16.87 -21.50 -29.83
CA LYS A 277 16.16 -22.12 -28.69
C LYS A 277 15.33 -23.34 -29.10
N ARG A 278 15.07 -23.56 -30.40
CA ARG A 278 14.38 -24.76 -30.86
C ARG A 278 15.26 -25.97 -30.55
N SER A 279 14.72 -26.95 -29.82
CA SER A 279 15.45 -28.20 -29.54
C SER A 279 15.79 -28.86 -30.88
N SER A 280 17.06 -29.21 -31.08
CA SER A 280 17.47 -30.13 -32.16
C SER A 280 17.13 -31.58 -31.83
N ASP A 281 16.78 -31.86 -30.58
CA ASP A 281 16.50 -33.20 -30.08
C ASP A 281 14.98 -33.30 -29.85
N LEU A 282 14.28 -33.74 -30.89
CA LEU A 282 13.01 -34.44 -30.72
C LEU A 282 13.33 -35.80 -30.09
N ASP A 283 12.58 -36.20 -29.07
CA ASP A 283 12.59 -37.59 -28.64
C ASP A 283 12.06 -38.49 -29.78
N LEU A 284 12.20 -39.82 -29.64
CA LEU A 284 11.74 -40.80 -30.64
C LEU A 284 10.21 -40.76 -30.86
N ASN A 285 9.47 -39.91 -30.14
CA ASN A 285 8.04 -39.69 -30.24
C ASN A 285 7.66 -38.28 -30.78
N GLY A 286 8.62 -37.42 -31.10
CA GLY A 286 8.37 -36.10 -31.66
C GLY A 286 8.06 -34.99 -30.64
N GLU A 287 8.36 -35.20 -29.36
CA GLU A 287 8.27 -34.16 -28.32
C GLU A 287 9.66 -33.59 -27.97
N ALA A 288 9.70 -32.30 -27.62
CA ALA A 288 10.95 -31.62 -27.30
C ALA A 288 11.57 -32.15 -25.98
N LYS A 289 12.87 -32.46 -25.97
CA LYS A 289 13.62 -32.79 -24.75
C LYS A 289 13.31 -31.79 -23.62
N GLN A 290 12.97 -32.33 -22.44
CA GLN A 290 12.80 -31.56 -21.21
C GLN A 290 14.16 -30.97 -20.80
N ASP A 291 14.20 -29.68 -20.44
CA ASP A 291 15.41 -29.02 -19.94
C ASP A 291 15.74 -29.60 -18.53
N ASP A 292 16.83 -30.37 -18.38
CA ASP A 292 17.28 -31.06 -17.13
C ASP A 292 17.73 -30.12 -15.98
N ASP A 293 17.55 -28.81 -16.10
CA ASP A 293 18.13 -27.82 -15.18
C ASP A 293 17.34 -27.62 -13.86
N ASP A 294 16.24 -28.33 -13.63
CA ASP A 294 15.36 -28.13 -12.46
C ASP A 294 14.86 -29.45 -11.83
N GLU A 295 15.74 -30.34 -11.37
CA GLU A 295 15.37 -31.38 -10.40
C GLU A 295 15.15 -30.75 -9.01
N ASN A 296 13.96 -30.20 -8.78
CA ASN A 296 13.22 -30.28 -7.51
C ASN A 296 11.92 -29.49 -7.60
N GLY A 297 10.81 -30.21 -7.64
CA GLY A 297 9.48 -29.66 -7.38
C GLY A 297 8.41 -30.28 -8.27
N ASP A 298 7.88 -31.43 -7.87
CA ASP A 298 6.53 -31.83 -8.27
C ASP A 298 5.56 -30.74 -7.81
N LEU A 299 4.89 -30.09 -8.76
CA LEU A 299 3.71 -29.28 -8.49
C LEU A 299 2.61 -29.75 -9.42
N ALA A 300 1.52 -30.20 -8.77
CA ALA A 300 0.28 -30.58 -9.41
C ALA A 300 -0.26 -29.44 -10.29
N PRO A 301 -1.07 -29.76 -11.32
CA PRO A 301 -1.74 -28.73 -12.11
C PRO A 301 -2.62 -27.90 -11.17
N ALA A 302 -2.38 -26.60 -11.13
CA ALA A 302 -3.30 -25.66 -10.50
C ALA A 302 -4.60 -25.68 -11.30
N HIS A 303 -5.54 -26.52 -10.85
CA HIS A 303 -6.94 -26.38 -11.22
C HIS A 303 -7.37 -24.97 -10.78
N ASN A 304 -7.74 -24.13 -11.75
CA ASN A 304 -8.51 -22.93 -11.51
C ASN A 304 -9.91 -23.36 -11.08
N GLU A 305 -10.05 -23.83 -9.85
CA GLU A 305 -11.33 -23.78 -9.16
C GLU A 305 -11.59 -22.29 -8.91
N VAL A 306 -12.59 -21.76 -9.62
CA VAL A 306 -13.19 -20.48 -9.28
C VAL A 306 -13.96 -20.71 -7.99
N GLU A 307 -13.24 -20.81 -6.87
CA GLU A 307 -13.85 -20.53 -5.58
C GLU A 307 -14.40 -19.11 -5.68
N GLU A 308 -15.70 -18.94 -5.47
CA GLU A 308 -16.32 -17.63 -5.26
C GLU A 308 -15.65 -16.99 -4.05
N LYS A 309 -14.52 -16.32 -4.28
CA LYS A 309 -13.74 -15.70 -3.23
C LYS A 309 -14.60 -14.60 -2.64
N VAL A 310 -15.10 -14.84 -1.43
CA VAL A 310 -15.94 -13.89 -0.70
C VAL A 310 -15.15 -12.59 -0.58
N ILE A 311 -15.62 -11.54 -1.26
CA ILE A 311 -15.01 -10.21 -1.23
C ILE A 311 -15.30 -9.61 0.13
N THR A 312 -14.25 -9.28 0.90
CA THR A 312 -14.40 -8.63 2.21
C THR A 312 -13.74 -7.25 2.24
N ASN A 313 -14.14 -6.43 3.22
CA ASN A 313 -13.53 -5.12 3.48
C ASN A 313 -12.10 -5.25 4.03
N ASP A 314 -11.73 -6.42 4.55
CA ASP A 314 -10.42 -6.73 5.13
C ASP A 314 -9.42 -7.27 4.08
N ASP A 315 -9.87 -7.47 2.84
CA ASP A 315 -9.02 -7.92 1.75
C ASP A 315 -7.87 -6.94 1.50
N VAL A 316 -6.67 -7.48 1.36
CA VAL A 316 -5.48 -6.68 1.06
C VAL A 316 -5.42 -6.37 -0.43
N LEU A 317 -5.70 -5.11 -0.79
CA LEU A 317 -5.81 -4.67 -2.19
C LEU A 317 -4.50 -4.14 -2.76
N GLY A 318 -4.23 -4.49 -4.02
CA GLY A 318 -3.04 -4.05 -4.75
C GLY A 318 -1.77 -4.84 -4.43
N ASP A 319 -0.69 -4.53 -5.13
CA ASP A 319 0.60 -5.20 -5.03
C ASP A 319 1.47 -4.60 -3.92
N ALA A 320 2.34 -5.42 -3.34
CA ALA A 320 3.33 -4.96 -2.39
C ALA A 320 4.30 -3.95 -3.02
N VAL A 321 4.65 -2.93 -2.24
CA VAL A 321 5.61 -1.89 -2.60
C VAL A 321 6.87 -2.06 -1.74
N PRO A 322 8.08 -2.05 -2.32
CA PRO A 322 9.33 -2.14 -1.56
C PRO A 322 9.42 -1.08 -0.46
N TYR A 323 9.96 -1.45 0.71
CA TYR A 323 10.00 -0.56 1.88
C TYR A 323 10.65 0.81 1.59
N ASP A 324 11.79 0.80 0.90
CA ASP A 324 12.51 2.04 0.52
C ASP A 324 11.66 2.94 -0.39
N GLN A 325 10.86 2.34 -1.28
CA GLN A 325 9.90 3.08 -2.09
C GLN A 325 8.77 3.65 -1.23
N GLN A 326 8.23 2.87 -0.27
CA GLN A 326 7.22 3.38 0.65
C GLN A 326 7.74 4.60 1.44
N ASP A 327 8.98 4.56 1.92
CA ASP A 327 9.57 5.68 2.66
C ASP A 327 9.65 6.95 1.81
N ALA A 328 10.09 6.83 0.56
CA ALA A 328 10.07 7.93 -0.40
C ALA A 328 8.64 8.48 -0.62
N LEU A 329 7.66 7.59 -0.79
CA LEU A 329 6.26 7.98 -0.99
C LEU A 329 5.64 8.65 0.26
N ARG A 330 6.06 8.28 1.48
CA ARG A 330 5.65 8.98 2.71
C ARG A 330 6.13 10.42 2.71
N ASN A 331 7.37 10.65 2.32
CA ASN A 331 7.93 12.01 2.20
C ASN A 331 7.18 12.84 1.15
N VAL A 332 6.80 12.22 0.02
CA VAL A 332 5.91 12.87 -0.97
C VAL A 332 4.58 13.27 -0.34
N CYS A 333 3.91 12.38 0.38
CA CYS A 333 2.64 12.69 1.03
C CYS A 333 2.76 13.85 2.03
N TYR A 334 3.81 13.88 2.84
CA TYR A 334 4.06 15.00 3.76
C TYR A 334 4.33 16.31 3.02
N HIS A 335 5.10 16.27 1.94
CA HIS A 335 5.32 17.45 1.11
C HIS A 335 4.02 18.00 0.53
N LEU A 336 3.18 17.14 -0.07
CA LEU A 336 1.90 17.52 -0.67
C LEU A 336 0.90 18.07 0.36
N LEU A 337 0.98 17.62 1.61
CA LEU A 337 0.15 18.09 2.73
C LEU A 337 0.77 19.27 3.49
N GLU A 338 1.88 19.85 2.99
CA GLU A 338 2.62 20.93 3.64
C GLU A 338 3.04 20.61 5.09
N MET A 339 3.31 19.34 5.38
CA MET A 339 3.75 18.87 6.70
C MET A 339 5.27 18.96 6.83
N PRO A 340 5.79 19.24 8.05
CA PRO A 340 7.23 19.20 8.28
C PRO A 340 7.77 17.78 8.10
N HIS A 341 9.00 17.67 7.61
CA HIS A 341 9.70 16.39 7.58
C HIS A 341 9.86 15.85 9.00
N VAL A 342 9.40 14.62 9.23
CA VAL A 342 9.52 13.95 10.53
C VAL A 342 10.75 13.06 10.49
N ARG A 343 11.69 13.25 11.43
CA ARG A 343 12.75 12.27 11.68
C ARG A 343 12.19 11.16 12.58
N GLY A 344 12.07 9.95 12.07
CA GLY A 344 11.60 8.78 12.82
C GLY A 344 10.37 8.11 12.20
N HIS A 345 9.53 7.50 13.03
CA HIS A 345 8.34 6.79 12.56
C HIS A 345 7.31 7.75 11.96
N ALA A 346 7.13 7.67 10.65
CA ALA A 346 6.11 8.41 9.92
C ALA A 346 4.71 7.95 10.36
N GLN A 347 3.89 8.91 10.77
CA GLN A 347 2.49 8.70 11.15
C GLN A 347 1.57 9.03 9.98
N PHE A 348 0.47 8.29 9.86
CA PHE A 348 -0.56 8.54 8.86
C PHE A 348 -1.09 9.99 8.97
N PRO A 349 -1.10 10.76 7.86
CA PRO A 349 -1.43 12.19 7.92
C PRO A 349 -2.92 12.52 7.73
N GLY A 350 -3.74 11.55 7.31
CA GLY A 350 -5.13 11.79 6.94
C GLY A 350 -5.98 12.37 8.08
N SER A 351 -6.96 13.20 7.75
CA SER A 351 -7.84 13.87 8.71
C SER A 351 -8.70 12.87 9.51
N HIS A 352 -8.87 13.04 10.81
CA HIS A 352 -9.66 12.15 11.66
C HIS A 352 -10.86 12.88 12.28
N PRO A 353 -12.10 12.42 12.02
CA PRO A 353 -13.30 12.99 12.61
C PRO A 353 -13.38 12.75 14.12
N VAL A 354 -13.89 13.76 14.85
CA VAL A 354 -14.27 13.65 16.26
C VAL A 354 -15.75 13.29 16.41
N SER A 355 -16.10 12.56 17.46
CA SER A 355 -17.50 12.19 17.70
C SER A 355 -18.34 13.41 18.04
N LEU A 356 -19.53 13.50 17.45
CA LEU A 356 -20.52 14.51 17.78
C LEU A 356 -21.00 14.30 19.23
N ASN A 357 -20.97 15.37 20.01
CA ASN A 357 -21.40 15.44 21.39
C ASN A 357 -22.18 16.73 21.63
N SER A 358 -22.78 16.87 22.82
CA SER A 358 -23.63 18.02 23.12
C SER A 358 -22.89 19.36 23.08
N GLU A 359 -21.58 19.37 23.34
CA GLU A 359 -20.74 20.58 23.33
C GLU A 359 -20.43 21.03 21.90
N ASN A 360 -19.93 20.12 21.06
CA ASN A 360 -19.51 20.43 19.70
C ASN A 360 -20.67 20.47 18.69
N LEU A 361 -21.88 20.03 19.07
CA LEU A 361 -23.10 20.24 18.28
C LEU A 361 -23.35 21.73 18.00
N GLN A 362 -22.91 22.61 18.90
CA GLN A 362 -22.98 24.06 18.72
C GLN A 362 -22.18 24.54 17.50
N LEU A 363 -21.17 23.80 17.03
CA LEU A 363 -20.44 24.13 15.80
C LEU A 363 -21.36 24.17 14.58
N LEU A 364 -22.39 23.32 14.53
CA LEU A 364 -23.38 23.32 13.46
C LEU A 364 -24.24 24.60 13.44
N ARG A 365 -24.36 25.32 14.56
CA ARG A 365 -25.03 26.63 14.64
C ARG A 365 -24.12 27.78 14.23
N GLN A 366 -22.81 27.63 14.40
CA GLN A 366 -21.83 28.70 14.24
C GLN A 366 -21.22 28.74 12.84
N ARG A 367 -21.22 27.61 12.12
CA ARG A 367 -20.52 27.44 10.84
C ARG A 367 -21.39 26.65 9.89
N TYR A 368 -21.15 26.82 8.58
CA TYR A 368 -21.84 26.03 7.57
C TYR A 368 -21.26 24.64 7.43
N TYR A 369 -22.13 23.65 7.46
CA TYR A 369 -21.79 22.25 7.30
C TYR A 369 -22.51 21.61 6.12
N PHE A 370 -21.78 20.74 5.44
CA PHE A 370 -22.35 19.65 4.67
C PHE A 370 -22.54 18.42 5.55
N ALA A 371 -23.47 17.56 5.16
CA ALA A 371 -23.65 16.23 5.69
C ALA A 371 -23.49 15.17 4.59
N THR A 372 -22.92 14.03 4.93
CA THR A 372 -22.90 12.82 4.11
C THR A 372 -23.10 11.59 5.00
N TRP A 373 -23.38 10.43 4.41
CA TRP A 373 -23.47 9.19 5.15
C TRP A 373 -22.07 8.72 5.57
N LYS A 374 -21.98 8.14 6.75
CA LYS A 374 -20.79 7.43 7.18
C LYS A 374 -20.87 6.02 6.61
N ALA A 375 -20.08 5.72 5.59
CA ALA A 375 -20.10 4.41 4.97
C ALA A 375 -19.37 3.41 5.88
N ASP A 376 -19.77 2.14 5.82
CA ASP A 376 -19.02 1.06 6.44
C ASP A 376 -18.04 0.47 5.42
N GLY A 377 -16.83 1.02 5.41
CA GLY A 377 -15.78 0.64 4.47
C GLY A 377 -14.38 0.86 5.02
N THR A 378 -13.39 0.45 4.24
CA THR A 378 -11.99 0.58 4.60
C THR A 378 -11.45 1.89 4.04
N ARG A 379 -11.02 2.79 4.93
CA ARG A 379 -10.44 4.08 4.53
C ARG A 379 -9.10 3.88 3.83
N TYR A 380 -8.97 4.48 2.66
CA TYR A 380 -7.70 4.62 1.96
C TYR A 380 -7.53 6.05 1.45
N MET A 381 -6.35 6.64 1.68
CA MET A 381 -5.89 7.71 0.80
C MET A 381 -5.37 7.09 -0.49
N MET A 382 -5.44 7.82 -1.60
CA MET A 382 -4.89 7.38 -2.87
C MET A 382 -3.93 8.45 -3.42
N LEU A 383 -2.68 8.05 -3.60
CA LEU A 383 -1.66 8.84 -4.27
C LEU A 383 -1.58 8.40 -5.74
N ILE A 384 -1.91 9.32 -6.63
CA ILE A 384 -1.91 9.12 -8.07
C ILE A 384 -0.60 9.68 -8.62
N MET A 385 0.23 8.80 -9.16
CA MET A 385 1.50 9.13 -9.79
C MET A 385 1.47 8.68 -11.25
N ARG A 386 2.38 9.25 -12.05
CA ARG A 386 2.52 8.86 -13.46
C ARG A 386 2.92 7.38 -13.63
N ASP A 387 3.71 6.83 -12.72
CA ASP A 387 4.22 5.45 -12.74
C ASP A 387 3.28 4.42 -12.07
N GLY A 388 2.22 4.89 -11.43
CA GLY A 388 1.20 4.03 -10.82
C GLY A 388 0.34 4.76 -9.77
N CYS A 389 -0.74 4.09 -9.36
CA CYS A 389 -1.57 4.56 -8.26
C CYS A 389 -1.25 3.77 -7.00
N PHE A 390 -1.30 4.43 -5.85
CA PHE A 390 -0.97 3.83 -4.56
C PHE A 390 -2.11 4.04 -3.56
N LEU A 391 -2.68 2.94 -3.07
CA LEU A 391 -3.57 2.95 -1.92
C LEU A 391 -2.73 3.06 -0.64
N ILE A 392 -3.18 3.92 0.27
CA ILE A 392 -2.50 4.24 1.52
C ILE A 392 -3.46 3.96 2.67
N ASP A 393 -3.13 2.96 3.49
CA ASP A 393 -3.94 2.57 4.64
C ASP A 393 -3.67 3.45 5.88
N ARG A 394 -4.40 3.18 6.97
CA ARG A 394 -4.23 3.89 8.25
C ARG A 394 -2.89 3.61 8.95
N ASN A 395 -2.20 2.54 8.58
CA ASN A 395 -0.85 2.21 9.07
C ASN A 395 0.24 2.93 8.26
N PHE A 396 -0.15 3.75 7.29
CA PHE A 396 0.72 4.44 6.35
C PHE A 396 1.59 3.47 5.53
N CYS A 397 0.99 2.33 5.18
CA CYS A 397 1.51 1.34 4.24
C CYS A 397 0.95 1.61 2.84
N PHE A 398 1.77 1.36 1.84
CA PHE A 398 1.45 1.63 0.44
C PHE A 398 1.26 0.32 -0.32
N ARG A 399 0.20 0.25 -1.11
CA ARG A 399 0.01 -0.82 -2.10
C ARG A 399 -0.27 -0.25 -3.47
N ARG A 400 0.41 -0.80 -4.48
CA ARG A 400 0.28 -0.33 -5.86
C ARG A 400 -0.96 -0.94 -6.50
N VAL A 401 -1.75 -0.12 -7.18
CA VAL A 401 -2.88 -0.56 -8.00
C VAL A 401 -2.73 -0.04 -9.42
N GLN A 402 -3.09 -0.86 -10.40
CA GLN A 402 -3.10 -0.42 -11.79
C GLN A 402 -4.43 0.27 -12.09
N MET A 403 -4.40 1.59 -12.24
CA MET A 403 -5.58 2.40 -12.55
C MET A 403 -5.17 3.60 -13.39
N ARG A 404 -6.12 4.15 -14.15
CA ARG A 404 -5.86 5.23 -15.10
C ARG A 404 -6.56 6.54 -14.72
N PHE A 405 -5.80 7.61 -14.50
CA PHE A 405 -6.35 8.93 -14.13
C PHE A 405 -5.93 9.99 -15.15
N PRO A 406 -6.71 10.19 -16.22
CA PRO A 406 -6.42 11.20 -17.23
C PRO A 406 -6.73 12.61 -16.71
N HIS A 407 -5.98 13.60 -17.18
CA HIS A 407 -6.33 15.00 -16.98
C HIS A 407 -7.62 15.37 -17.72
N ARG A 408 -8.24 16.47 -17.30
CA ARG A 408 -9.39 17.06 -18.00
C ARG A 408 -9.10 17.33 -19.48
N ASN A 409 -7.91 17.84 -19.79
CA ASN A 409 -7.40 17.89 -21.15
C ASN A 409 -6.64 16.59 -21.43
N LEU A 410 -7.21 15.70 -22.24
CA LEU A 410 -6.64 14.38 -22.51
C LEU A 410 -5.26 14.44 -23.20
N ASN A 411 -4.87 15.60 -23.76
CA ASN A 411 -3.56 15.82 -24.35
C ASN A 411 -2.45 16.06 -23.30
N GLU A 412 -2.82 16.40 -22.06
CA GLU A 412 -1.88 16.63 -20.94
C GLU A 412 -1.46 15.31 -20.26
N GLY A 413 -1.96 14.16 -20.72
CA GLY A 413 -1.57 12.85 -20.22
C GLY A 413 -2.28 12.48 -18.92
N LEU A 414 -1.56 11.81 -18.02
CA LEU A 414 -2.08 11.30 -16.75
C LEU A 414 -1.60 12.15 -15.57
N HIS A 415 -2.43 12.22 -14.52
CA HIS A 415 -2.09 12.93 -13.29
C HIS A 415 -0.79 12.44 -12.64
N GLU A 416 -0.09 13.37 -11.98
CA GLU A 416 1.17 13.09 -11.28
C GLU A 416 1.20 13.79 -9.92
N MET A 417 1.55 13.09 -8.83
CA MET A 417 1.58 13.69 -7.49
C MET A 417 0.23 14.31 -7.07
N THR A 418 -0.87 13.65 -7.41
CA THR A 418 -2.23 14.01 -6.99
C THR A 418 -2.64 13.14 -5.80
N LEU A 419 -3.19 13.75 -4.75
CA LEU A 419 -3.50 13.05 -3.49
C LEU A 419 -4.97 13.28 -3.10
N ILE A 420 -5.71 12.18 -2.98
CA ILE A 420 -7.14 12.19 -2.62
C ILE A 420 -7.42 11.29 -1.42
N ASP A 421 -8.49 11.58 -0.69
CA ASP A 421 -8.96 10.81 0.47
C ASP A 421 -10.31 10.16 0.15
N GLY A 422 -10.52 8.97 0.69
CA GLY A 422 -11.66 8.16 0.31
C GLY A 422 -11.88 6.92 1.17
N GLU A 423 -12.92 6.19 0.81
CA GLU A 423 -13.38 5.00 1.53
C GLU A 423 -13.71 3.91 0.50
N MET A 424 -13.08 2.74 0.67
CA MET A 424 -13.38 1.57 -0.13
C MET A 424 -14.59 0.85 0.47
N ILE A 425 -15.64 0.72 -0.31
CA ILE A 425 -16.86 -0.03 0.05
C ILE A 425 -17.03 -1.24 -0.86
N ILE A 426 -17.95 -2.11 -0.46
CA ILE A 426 -18.45 -3.21 -1.26
C ILE A 426 -19.95 -2.98 -1.49
N ASP A 427 -20.31 -2.72 -2.74
CA ASP A 427 -21.71 -2.63 -3.16
C ASP A 427 -22.24 -4.01 -3.52
N THR A 428 -23.45 -4.32 -3.06
CA THR A 428 -24.24 -5.45 -3.55
C THR A 428 -25.04 -4.99 -4.76
N VAL A 429 -24.60 -5.42 -5.95
CA VAL A 429 -25.24 -5.03 -7.21
C VAL A 429 -26.17 -6.16 -7.66
N PRO A 430 -27.46 -5.87 -7.93
CA PRO A 430 -28.39 -6.86 -8.48
C PRO A 430 -27.77 -7.55 -9.72
N ASP A 431 -27.87 -8.87 -9.79
CA ASP A 431 -27.39 -9.75 -10.88
C ASP A 431 -25.87 -9.77 -11.14
N SER A 432 -25.11 -8.81 -10.59
CA SER A 432 -23.66 -8.67 -10.80
C SER A 432 -22.82 -9.07 -9.57
N GLY A 433 -23.47 -9.40 -8.45
CA GLY A 433 -22.82 -9.75 -7.20
C GLY A 433 -22.16 -8.56 -6.49
N LEU A 434 -21.16 -8.88 -5.66
CA LEU A 434 -20.42 -7.90 -4.87
C LEU A 434 -19.38 -7.16 -5.74
N LYS A 435 -19.36 -5.83 -5.69
CA LYS A 435 -18.41 -5.00 -6.42
C LYS A 435 -17.76 -3.95 -5.54
N ARG A 436 -16.44 -3.80 -5.66
CA ARG A 436 -15.69 -2.77 -4.94
C ARG A 436 -15.87 -1.39 -5.58
N ARG A 437 -16.02 -0.38 -4.73
CA ARG A 437 -16.08 1.02 -5.12
C ARG A 437 -15.31 1.89 -4.15
N TYR A 438 -14.42 2.71 -4.69
CA TYR A 438 -13.74 3.77 -3.95
C TYR A 438 -14.57 5.05 -4.00
N LEU A 439 -15.10 5.44 -2.84
CA LEU A 439 -15.81 6.70 -2.62
C LEU A 439 -14.81 7.78 -2.22
N ALA A 440 -14.35 8.54 -3.21
CA ALA A 440 -13.46 9.68 -2.97
C ALA A 440 -14.27 10.84 -2.39
N TYR A 441 -13.84 11.40 -1.25
CA TYR A 441 -14.58 12.46 -0.55
C TYR A 441 -13.79 13.76 -0.34
N ASP A 442 -12.47 13.77 -0.48
CA ASP A 442 -11.66 14.99 -0.41
C ASP A 442 -10.45 14.92 -1.38
N LEU A 443 -9.94 16.09 -1.78
CA LEU A 443 -8.78 16.25 -2.65
C LEU A 443 -7.79 17.20 -1.98
N MET A 444 -6.60 16.70 -1.66
CA MET A 444 -5.62 17.45 -0.87
C MET A 444 -4.48 18.02 -1.70
N ALA A 445 -4.16 17.39 -2.83
CA ALA A 445 -3.21 17.91 -3.80
C ALA A 445 -3.61 17.54 -5.23
N LEU A 446 -3.32 18.43 -6.16
CA LEU A 446 -3.53 18.24 -7.59
C LEU A 446 -2.25 18.62 -8.33
N ASP A 447 -1.70 17.67 -9.06
CA ASP A 447 -0.52 17.81 -9.92
C ASP A 447 0.65 18.52 -9.23
N SER A 448 1.09 17.94 -8.10
CA SER A 448 2.11 18.45 -7.16
C SER A 448 1.74 19.71 -6.36
N VAL A 449 0.61 20.36 -6.64
CA VAL A 449 0.19 21.57 -5.94
C VAL A 449 -0.75 21.24 -4.78
N SER A 450 -0.35 21.60 -3.56
CA SER A 450 -1.21 21.46 -2.38
C SER A 450 -2.48 22.29 -2.51
N LYS A 451 -3.62 21.68 -2.17
CA LYS A 451 -4.95 22.30 -2.13
C LYS A 451 -5.51 22.36 -0.71
N THR A 452 -4.72 21.97 0.29
CA THR A 452 -5.12 21.88 1.71
C THR A 452 -5.65 23.20 2.27
N LYS A 453 -5.16 24.35 1.81
CA LYS A 453 -5.62 25.68 2.24
C LYS A 453 -6.95 26.12 1.62
N LEU A 454 -7.40 25.48 0.53
CA LEU A 454 -8.68 25.83 -0.09
C LEU A 454 -9.85 25.37 0.79
N PRO A 455 -11.00 26.05 0.74
CA PRO A 455 -12.24 25.58 1.35
C PRO A 455 -12.61 24.17 0.88
N PHE A 456 -13.20 23.36 1.77
CA PHE A 456 -13.67 22.01 1.43
C PHE A 456 -14.58 22.00 0.21
N SER A 457 -15.50 22.96 0.09
CA SER A 457 -16.39 23.06 -1.08
C SER A 457 -15.64 23.15 -2.41
N GLU A 458 -14.49 23.82 -2.43
CA GLU A 458 -13.67 23.93 -3.64
C GLU A 458 -12.89 22.65 -3.91
N ARG A 459 -12.30 22.04 -2.87
CA ARG A 459 -11.59 20.76 -2.99
C ARG A 459 -12.53 19.65 -3.48
N TRP A 460 -13.73 19.60 -2.93
CA TRP A 460 -14.78 18.64 -3.33
C TRP A 460 -15.27 18.87 -4.77
N ARG A 461 -15.38 20.13 -5.23
CA ARG A 461 -15.66 20.44 -6.64
C ARG A 461 -14.51 20.02 -7.56
N LEU A 462 -13.26 20.32 -7.18
CA LEU A 462 -12.07 19.94 -7.95
C LEU A 462 -11.98 18.42 -8.10
N LEU A 463 -12.33 17.66 -7.06
CA LEU A 463 -12.38 16.20 -7.13
C LEU A 463 -13.32 15.70 -8.25
N GLU A 464 -14.50 16.31 -8.38
CA GLU A 464 -15.42 16.00 -9.48
C GLU A 464 -14.85 16.40 -10.85
N ASP A 465 -14.41 17.64 -10.96
CA ASP A 465 -14.08 18.30 -12.23
C ASP A 465 -12.77 17.76 -12.83
N GLU A 466 -11.78 17.46 -11.99
CA GLU A 466 -10.42 17.09 -12.40
C GLU A 466 -10.15 15.58 -12.31
N ILE A 467 -10.85 14.83 -11.44
CA ILE A 467 -10.56 13.39 -11.25
C ILE A 467 -11.70 12.52 -11.81
N ILE A 468 -12.94 12.76 -11.40
CA ILE A 468 -14.05 11.84 -11.69
C ILE A 468 -14.57 12.01 -13.11
N ARG A 469 -14.87 13.24 -13.53
CA ARG A 469 -15.41 13.49 -14.87
C ARG A 469 -14.43 13.12 -15.99
N PRO A 470 -13.12 13.43 -15.91
CA PRO A 470 -12.18 13.04 -16.96
C PRO A 470 -12.11 11.54 -17.19
N ARG A 471 -12.12 10.74 -16.11
CA ARG A 471 -12.22 9.27 -16.19
C ARG A 471 -13.48 8.81 -16.92
N TYR A 472 -14.63 9.39 -16.57
CA TYR A 472 -15.90 9.06 -17.21
C TYR A 472 -15.94 9.44 -18.70
N TYR A 473 -15.41 10.62 -19.06
CA TYR A 473 -15.32 11.06 -20.45
C TYR A 473 -14.38 10.18 -21.27
N GLU A 474 -13.20 9.85 -20.75
CA GLU A 474 -12.25 8.96 -21.46
C GLU A 474 -12.84 7.56 -21.63
N LYS A 475 -13.50 7.01 -20.58
CA LYS A 475 -14.22 5.74 -20.67
C LYS A 475 -15.24 5.73 -21.80
N LYS A 476 -16.08 6.77 -21.92
CA LYS A 476 -17.04 6.89 -23.02
C LYS A 476 -16.39 6.98 -24.39
N GLN A 477 -15.23 7.61 -24.52
CA GLN A 477 -14.51 7.69 -25.79
C GLN A 477 -13.99 6.31 -26.24
N PHE A 478 -13.55 5.46 -25.30
CA PHE A 478 -13.19 4.08 -25.59
C PHE A 478 -14.42 3.24 -25.97
N GLU A 479 -15.51 3.34 -25.20
CA GLU A 479 -16.75 2.58 -25.46
C GLU A 479 -17.41 2.95 -26.79
N SER A 480 -17.30 4.21 -27.22
CA SER A 480 -17.82 4.68 -28.51
C SER A 480 -16.88 4.42 -29.70
N GLY A 481 -15.66 3.92 -29.45
CA GLY A 481 -14.64 3.70 -30.48
C GLY A 481 -14.00 4.97 -31.04
N VAL A 482 -14.30 6.16 -30.48
CA VAL A 482 -13.67 7.43 -30.88
C VAL A 482 -12.17 7.43 -30.56
N LYS A 483 -11.79 6.77 -29.46
CA LYS A 483 -10.40 6.58 -29.07
C LYS A 483 -10.08 5.09 -29.14
N SER A 484 -9.09 4.71 -29.95
CA SER A 484 -8.73 3.30 -30.17
C SER A 484 -7.35 2.91 -29.66
N ASN A 485 -6.47 3.88 -29.35
CA ASN A 485 -5.10 3.60 -28.93
C ASN A 485 -4.68 4.43 -27.69
N PRO A 486 -4.30 3.79 -26.57
CA PRO A 486 -4.49 2.36 -26.29
C PRO A 486 -5.97 2.03 -26.11
N MET A 487 -6.41 0.80 -26.40
CA MET A 487 -7.78 0.37 -26.09
C MET A 487 -7.87 -0.08 -24.63
N TYR A 488 -8.10 0.86 -23.71
CA TYR A 488 -8.13 0.62 -22.27
C TYR A 488 -9.52 0.23 -21.75
N LYS A 489 -9.59 -0.78 -20.89
CA LYS A 489 -10.82 -1.33 -20.29
C LYS A 489 -10.95 -0.95 -18.81
N TYR A 490 -11.73 0.10 -18.55
CA TYR A 490 -12.02 0.57 -17.18
C TYR A 490 -12.78 -0.47 -16.32
N ASP A 491 -13.50 -1.41 -16.93
CA ASP A 491 -14.21 -2.50 -16.27
C ASP A 491 -13.28 -3.59 -15.70
N MET A 492 -12.03 -3.65 -16.16
CA MET A 492 -11.02 -4.56 -15.64
C MET A 492 -10.28 -4.01 -14.41
N GLU A 493 -10.47 -2.74 -14.05
CA GLU A 493 -9.86 -2.19 -12.85
C GLU A 493 -10.40 -2.87 -11.57
N LEU A 494 -9.53 -3.01 -10.56
CA LEU A 494 -9.84 -3.70 -9.29
C LEU A 494 -11.07 -3.15 -8.57
N PHE A 495 -11.40 -1.88 -8.79
CA PHE A 495 -12.56 -1.21 -8.23
C PHE A 495 -12.95 0.01 -9.06
N SER A 496 -14.23 0.37 -8.98
CA SER A 496 -14.71 1.62 -9.58
C SER A 496 -14.42 2.83 -8.69
N VAL A 497 -14.26 4.02 -9.27
CA VAL A 497 -14.02 5.27 -8.53
C VAL A 497 -15.22 6.19 -8.70
N ARG A 498 -15.74 6.73 -7.60
CA ARG A 498 -16.87 7.67 -7.59
C ARG A 498 -16.64 8.77 -6.55
N ARG A 499 -17.09 9.99 -6.84
CA ARG A 499 -17.17 11.04 -5.81
C ARG A 499 -18.25 10.72 -4.80
N LYS A 500 -17.95 10.83 -3.51
CA LYS A 500 -18.93 10.80 -2.43
C LYS A 500 -19.74 12.09 -2.42
N ASP A 501 -21.05 11.95 -2.39
CA ASP A 501 -21.96 13.09 -2.39
C ASP A 501 -22.12 13.68 -0.98
N PHE A 502 -22.27 15.00 -0.93
CA PHE A 502 -22.47 15.80 0.27
C PHE A 502 -23.68 16.69 0.04
N TRP A 503 -24.51 16.84 1.07
CA TRP A 503 -25.76 17.59 1.02
C TRP A 503 -25.81 18.65 2.11
N LEU A 504 -26.68 19.64 1.92
CA LEU A 504 -26.95 20.65 2.93
C LEU A 504 -27.61 20.01 4.16
N LEU A 505 -27.44 20.62 5.34
CA LEU A 505 -28.05 20.15 6.58
C LEU A 505 -29.58 19.99 6.48
N SER A 506 -30.26 20.85 5.72
CA SER A 506 -31.71 20.76 5.47
C SER A 506 -32.15 19.46 4.80
N THR A 507 -31.22 18.69 4.22
CA THR A 507 -31.49 17.41 3.55
C THR A 507 -31.25 16.21 4.45
N VAL A 508 -30.74 16.39 5.67
CA VAL A 508 -30.36 15.28 6.57
C VAL A 508 -31.53 14.34 6.88
N THR A 509 -32.75 14.86 7.04
CA THR A 509 -33.94 14.01 7.22
C THR A 509 -34.13 13.03 6.07
N LYS A 510 -33.99 13.47 4.82
CA LYS A 510 -34.08 12.60 3.65
C LYS A 510 -32.87 11.67 3.55
N LEU A 511 -31.70 12.15 3.95
CA LEU A 511 -30.48 11.35 3.95
C LEU A 511 -30.62 10.12 4.86
N LEU A 512 -31.14 10.30 6.08
CA LEU A 512 -31.36 9.24 7.05
C LEU A 512 -32.55 8.33 6.71
N LYS A 513 -33.68 8.91 6.29
CA LYS A 513 -34.94 8.14 6.13
C LYS A 513 -35.16 7.55 4.74
N GLU A 514 -34.51 8.08 3.71
CA GLU A 514 -34.71 7.64 2.32
C GLU A 514 -33.41 7.13 1.70
N PHE A 515 -32.34 7.93 1.74
CA PHE A 515 -31.11 7.63 0.99
C PHE A 515 -30.31 6.47 1.61
N ILE A 516 -29.97 6.54 2.91
CA ILE A 516 -29.19 5.49 3.60
C ILE A 516 -29.87 4.12 3.47
N PRO A 517 -31.18 3.96 3.72
CA PRO A 517 -31.87 2.69 3.52
C PRO A 517 -31.88 2.18 2.07
N SER A 518 -31.66 3.07 1.08
CA SER A 518 -31.61 2.70 -0.35
C SER A 518 -30.21 2.34 -0.86
N LEU A 519 -29.17 2.46 -0.01
CA LEU A 519 -27.80 2.16 -0.39
C LEU A 519 -27.60 0.66 -0.65
N SER A 520 -26.73 0.35 -1.59
CA SER A 520 -26.25 -1.01 -1.88
C SER A 520 -25.12 -1.48 -0.95
N HIS A 521 -24.78 -0.69 0.06
CA HIS A 521 -23.72 -0.96 1.05
C HIS A 521 -24.14 -0.39 2.40
N ASP A 522 -23.51 -0.91 3.46
CA ASP A 522 -23.85 -0.52 4.82
C ASP A 522 -23.33 0.89 5.18
N ALA A 523 -24.07 1.54 6.08
CA ALA A 523 -23.74 2.85 6.62
C ALA A 523 -24.14 2.93 8.09
N ASP A 524 -23.27 3.49 8.94
CA ASP A 524 -23.44 3.47 10.40
C ASP A 524 -23.70 4.86 11.01
N GLY A 525 -24.01 5.85 10.18
CA GLY A 525 -24.39 7.19 10.63
C GLY A 525 -24.08 8.29 9.63
N LEU A 526 -23.60 9.44 10.13
CA LEU A 526 -23.36 10.66 9.36
C LEU A 526 -21.97 11.23 9.61
N ILE A 527 -21.44 11.91 8.59
CA ILE A 527 -20.26 12.77 8.68
C ILE A 527 -20.70 14.21 8.38
N PHE A 528 -20.31 15.14 9.24
CA PHE A 528 -20.48 16.57 9.03
C PHE A 528 -19.13 17.21 8.73
N GLN A 529 -19.03 17.81 7.54
CA GLN A 529 -17.83 18.48 7.06
C GLN A 529 -18.12 19.96 6.89
N GLY A 530 -17.32 20.81 7.53
CA GLY A 530 -17.47 22.26 7.39
C GLY A 530 -17.20 22.70 5.95
N TRP A 531 -18.05 23.57 5.42
CA TRP A 531 -18.03 24.03 4.03
C TRP A 531 -16.74 24.78 3.71
N ASP A 532 -16.41 25.74 4.58
CA ASP A 532 -15.31 26.70 4.42
C ASP A 532 -14.00 26.18 5.03
N ASP A 533 -13.97 24.91 5.46
CA ASP A 533 -12.86 24.35 6.24
C ASP A 533 -11.66 24.01 5.36
N PRO A 534 -10.44 24.45 5.70
CA PRO A 534 -9.22 23.91 5.11
C PRO A 534 -9.05 22.44 5.51
N TYR A 535 -8.22 21.70 4.78
CA TYR A 535 -7.88 20.33 5.15
C TYR A 535 -6.97 20.36 6.37
N VAL A 536 -7.40 19.71 7.45
CA VAL A 536 -6.63 19.58 8.69
C VAL A 536 -6.11 18.15 8.78
N THR A 537 -4.80 17.98 8.79
CA THR A 537 -4.15 16.67 8.97
C THR A 537 -4.39 16.15 10.39
N ARG A 538 -4.51 14.82 10.54
CA ARG A 538 -4.79 14.17 11.84
C ARG A 538 -6.12 14.65 12.43
N THR A 539 -6.26 14.70 13.75
CA THR A 539 -7.53 15.05 14.41
C THR A 539 -8.02 16.43 14.01
N HIS A 540 -9.26 16.50 13.52
CA HIS A 540 -9.91 17.74 13.14
C HIS A 540 -11.18 17.95 13.96
N GLU A 541 -11.16 18.91 14.87
CA GLU A 541 -12.29 19.23 15.77
C GLU A 541 -13.53 19.78 15.05
N GLY A 542 -13.36 20.29 13.83
CA GLY A 542 -14.46 20.74 12.97
C GLY A 542 -15.05 19.64 12.10
N LEU A 543 -14.41 18.48 11.97
CA LEU A 543 -14.91 17.34 11.20
C LEU A 543 -15.60 16.36 12.16
N LEU A 544 -16.92 16.28 12.07
CA LEU A 544 -17.73 15.57 13.07
C LEU A 544 -18.25 14.26 12.50
N LYS A 545 -18.31 13.22 13.33
CA LYS A 545 -19.00 11.97 13.03
C LYS A 545 -20.12 11.74 14.03
N TRP A 546 -21.29 11.38 13.53
CA TRP A 546 -22.39 10.88 14.34
C TRP A 546 -22.65 9.42 13.95
N LYS A 547 -22.98 8.60 14.94
CA LYS A 547 -23.36 7.20 14.76
C LYS A 547 -24.69 6.95 15.44
N TYR A 548 -25.44 5.99 14.93
CA TYR A 548 -26.60 5.48 15.65
C TYR A 548 -26.20 5.03 17.06
N PRO A 549 -26.96 5.37 18.11
CA PRO A 549 -26.63 4.98 19.48
C PRO A 549 -26.34 3.48 19.65
N SER A 550 -27.10 2.63 18.94
CA SER A 550 -26.95 1.18 18.91
C SER A 550 -25.68 0.68 18.22
N MET A 551 -25.04 1.51 17.38
CA MET A 551 -23.81 1.20 16.64
C MET A 551 -22.54 1.79 17.28
N ASN A 552 -22.66 2.38 18.47
CA ASN A 552 -21.50 2.73 19.28
C ASN A 552 -20.95 1.48 19.95
N SER A 553 -19.77 1.06 19.51
CA SER A 553 -19.13 -0.18 19.94
C SER A 553 -17.73 0.05 20.52
N VAL A 554 -17.30 -0.90 21.35
CA VAL A 554 -15.94 -0.99 21.88
C VAL A 554 -15.42 -2.41 21.62
N ASP A 555 -14.17 -2.52 21.18
CA ASP A 555 -13.50 -3.81 21.07
C ASP A 555 -12.81 -4.18 22.40
N PHE A 556 -13.30 -5.23 23.03
CA PHE A 556 -12.74 -5.78 24.27
C PHE A 556 -11.98 -7.08 23.99
N LEU A 557 -10.99 -7.38 24.82
CA LEU A 557 -10.45 -8.73 24.90
C LEU A 557 -11.26 -9.50 25.93
N PHE A 558 -11.84 -10.62 25.53
CA PHE A 558 -12.68 -11.45 26.37
C PHE A 558 -11.93 -12.70 26.80
N GLU A 559 -11.91 -12.99 28.09
CA GLU A 559 -11.35 -14.22 28.64
C GLU A 559 -12.33 -14.82 29.65
N VAL A 560 -12.36 -16.15 29.73
CA VAL A 560 -13.13 -16.89 30.74
C VAL A 560 -12.15 -17.52 31.72
N ALA A 561 -12.29 -17.19 33.01
CA ALA A 561 -11.51 -17.81 34.07
C ALA A 561 -12.02 -19.22 34.39
N GLY A 562 -11.20 -20.04 35.07
CA GLY A 562 -11.52 -21.44 35.37
C GLY A 562 -12.75 -21.69 36.25
N ASP A 563 -13.31 -20.63 36.85
CA ASP A 563 -14.57 -20.61 37.62
C ASP A 563 -15.78 -20.15 36.77
N ASN A 564 -15.67 -20.14 35.44
CA ASN A 564 -16.63 -19.56 34.49
C ASN A 564 -16.89 -18.05 34.67
N ARG A 565 -16.01 -17.33 35.38
CA ARG A 565 -16.10 -15.87 35.48
C ARG A 565 -15.66 -15.21 34.18
N GLN A 566 -16.50 -14.30 33.68
CA GLN A 566 -16.16 -13.46 32.54
C GLN A 566 -15.15 -12.38 32.94
N LEU A 567 -14.06 -12.26 32.19
CA LEU A 567 -13.06 -11.21 32.32
C LEU A 567 -13.02 -10.40 31.03
N VAL A 568 -13.17 -9.09 31.16
CA VAL A 568 -13.21 -8.15 30.03
C VAL A 568 -12.04 -7.19 30.14
N PHE A 569 -11.21 -7.10 29.11
CA PHE A 569 -9.99 -6.30 29.14
C PHE A 569 -9.96 -5.21 28.06
N LEU A 570 -9.39 -4.07 28.45
CA LEU A 570 -8.93 -3.00 27.57
C LEU A 570 -7.42 -2.84 27.67
N TYR A 571 -6.84 -1.96 26.85
CA TYR A 571 -5.45 -1.53 27.01
C TYR A 571 -5.35 -0.20 27.75
N GLU A 572 -4.35 -0.08 28.62
CA GLU A 572 -3.91 1.20 29.17
C GLU A 572 -2.38 1.22 29.11
N ARG A 573 -1.82 2.15 28.33
CA ARG A 573 -0.36 2.27 28.12
C ARG A 573 0.29 0.95 27.66
N GLY A 574 -0.39 0.22 26.77
CA GLY A 574 0.09 -1.03 26.18
C GLY A 574 0.00 -2.26 27.09
N LYS A 575 -0.60 -2.15 28.28
CA LYS A 575 -0.85 -3.28 29.19
C LYS A 575 -2.33 -3.62 29.25
N LYS A 576 -2.65 -4.91 29.42
CA LYS A 576 -4.02 -5.37 29.69
C LYS A 576 -4.53 -4.76 31.00
N LYS A 577 -5.72 -4.18 30.96
CA LYS A 577 -6.44 -3.62 32.11
C LYS A 577 -7.80 -4.29 32.21
N LEU A 578 -8.05 -4.94 33.36
CA LEU A 578 -9.34 -5.58 33.64
C LEU A 578 -10.41 -4.51 33.87
N MET A 579 -11.60 -4.74 33.31
CA MET A 579 -12.79 -3.92 33.50
C MET A 579 -13.68 -4.56 34.57
N ASP A 580 -13.53 -4.10 35.81
CA ASP A 580 -14.31 -4.62 36.92
C ASP A 580 -15.82 -4.40 36.71
N GLY A 581 -16.61 -5.44 36.99
CA GLY A 581 -18.08 -5.40 36.90
C GLY A 581 -18.66 -5.37 35.48
N SER A 582 -17.83 -5.43 34.43
CA SER A 582 -18.31 -5.49 33.05
C SER A 582 -18.67 -6.90 32.65
N ARG A 583 -19.90 -7.10 32.15
CA ARG A 583 -20.40 -8.38 31.62
C ARG A 583 -20.70 -8.24 30.13
N ILE A 584 -20.38 -9.29 29.35
CA ILE A 584 -20.74 -9.40 27.94
C ILE A 584 -21.80 -10.49 27.77
N ALA A 585 -22.93 -10.11 27.18
CA ALA A 585 -23.98 -11.00 26.72
C ALA A 585 -23.73 -11.41 25.26
N PHE A 586 -23.92 -12.68 24.95
CA PHE A 586 -23.78 -13.24 23.60
C PHE A 586 -25.17 -13.61 23.07
N PRO A 587 -25.72 -12.88 22.08
CA PRO A 587 -27.10 -13.08 21.61
C PRO A 587 -27.35 -14.45 20.95
N ASN A 588 -26.32 -15.06 20.35
CA ASN A 588 -26.45 -16.27 19.53
C ASN A 588 -26.20 -17.57 20.31
N GLU A 589 -26.27 -17.54 21.64
CA GLU A 589 -25.97 -18.68 22.52
C GLU A 589 -24.59 -19.33 22.29
N GLU A 590 -23.63 -18.58 21.73
CA GLU A 590 -22.26 -19.06 21.59
C GLU A 590 -21.65 -19.34 22.97
N ASP A 591 -21.00 -20.51 23.13
CA ASP A 591 -20.33 -20.86 24.39
C ASP A 591 -19.19 -19.86 24.65
N PRO A 592 -19.25 -19.06 25.74
CA PRO A 592 -18.22 -18.08 26.07
C PRO A 592 -16.81 -18.69 26.15
N SER A 593 -16.71 -19.97 26.53
CA SER A 593 -15.43 -20.67 26.64
C SER A 593 -14.71 -20.78 25.28
N SER A 594 -15.47 -20.90 24.19
CA SER A 594 -14.94 -20.98 22.82
C SER A 594 -14.39 -19.66 22.28
N ILE A 595 -14.81 -18.54 22.88
CA ILE A 595 -14.46 -17.17 22.48
C ILE A 595 -13.32 -16.62 23.37
N SER A 596 -13.01 -17.29 24.47
CA SER A 596 -11.94 -16.90 25.39
C SER A 596 -10.60 -16.68 24.66
N GLY A 597 -9.94 -15.56 24.96
CA GLY A 597 -8.70 -15.12 24.32
C GLY A 597 -8.88 -14.34 23.01
N ARG A 598 -10.12 -14.13 22.54
CA ARG A 598 -10.42 -13.36 21.33
C ARG A 598 -10.87 -11.94 21.63
N ILE A 599 -10.74 -11.08 20.63
CA ILE A 599 -11.29 -9.72 20.67
C ILE A 599 -12.73 -9.77 20.17
N VAL A 600 -13.62 -9.13 20.92
CA VAL A 600 -15.05 -9.04 20.63
C VAL A 600 -15.46 -7.57 20.54
N GLU A 601 -16.21 -7.23 19.50
CA GLU A 601 -16.81 -5.91 19.35
C GLU A 601 -18.17 -5.92 20.05
N CYS A 602 -18.39 -5.01 20.99
CA CYS A 602 -19.61 -4.97 21.78
C CYS A 602 -20.27 -3.59 21.77
N SER A 603 -21.60 -3.55 21.74
CA SER A 603 -22.39 -2.33 21.97
C SER A 603 -22.99 -2.33 23.38
N TRP A 604 -23.31 -1.15 23.91
CA TRP A 604 -23.88 -1.02 25.25
C TRP A 604 -25.41 -1.11 25.20
N ASN A 605 -25.99 -2.09 25.89
CA ASN A 605 -27.42 -2.16 26.12
C ASN A 605 -27.76 -1.43 27.43
N LYS A 606 -28.48 -0.31 27.31
CA LYS A 606 -28.88 0.53 28.46
C LYS A 606 -29.94 -0.11 29.35
N GLU A 607 -30.83 -0.92 28.78
CA GLU A 607 -31.94 -1.55 29.50
C GLU A 607 -31.41 -2.65 30.44
N GLU A 608 -30.53 -3.49 29.91
CA GLU A 608 -29.92 -4.61 30.64
C GLU A 608 -28.66 -4.21 31.43
N GLY A 609 -28.15 -2.98 31.23
CA GLY A 609 -26.94 -2.49 31.89
C GLY A 609 -25.69 -3.33 31.59
N CYS A 610 -25.60 -3.90 30.40
CA CYS A 610 -24.48 -4.78 30.00
C CYS A 610 -24.02 -4.56 28.56
N TRP A 611 -22.84 -5.07 28.25
CA TRP A 611 -22.32 -5.09 26.88
C TRP A 611 -22.91 -6.28 26.13
N VAL A 612 -23.29 -6.07 24.87
CA VAL A 612 -23.79 -7.12 23.97
C VAL A 612 -22.78 -7.34 22.86
N CYS A 613 -22.32 -8.59 22.70
CA CYS A 613 -21.40 -8.96 21.64
C CYS A 613 -22.09 -8.80 20.27
N MET A 614 -21.47 -8.03 19.39
CA MET A 614 -21.91 -7.85 18.00
C MET A 614 -21.21 -8.85 17.09
N ARG A 615 -19.88 -9.00 17.23
CA ARG A 615 -19.06 -9.91 16.43
C ARG A 615 -17.70 -10.18 17.06
N ILE A 616 -17.03 -11.22 16.57
CA ILE A 616 -15.64 -11.56 16.88
C ILE A 616 -14.71 -10.83 15.89
N ARG A 617 -13.65 -10.19 16.40
CA ARG A 617 -12.67 -9.39 15.64
C ARG A 617 -11.37 -10.16 15.42
N SER A 618 -11.35 -11.06 14.44
CA SER A 618 -10.14 -11.81 14.06
C SER A 618 -9.07 -10.94 13.38
N ASP A 619 -9.45 -9.78 12.85
CA ASP A 619 -8.57 -8.78 12.23
C ASP A 619 -7.72 -8.01 13.25
N LYS A 620 -8.10 -8.04 14.53
CA LYS A 620 -7.42 -7.30 15.59
C LYS A 620 -6.54 -8.22 16.43
N SER A 621 -5.36 -7.72 16.76
CA SER A 621 -4.44 -8.34 17.72
C SER A 621 -4.51 -7.71 19.11
N THR A 622 -5.10 -6.52 19.24
CA THR A 622 -5.19 -5.77 20.51
C THR A 622 -6.59 -5.14 20.71
N PRO A 623 -7.15 -5.15 21.93
CA PRO A 623 -8.41 -4.45 22.24
C PRO A 623 -8.21 -2.93 22.18
N ASN A 624 -9.31 -2.18 22.35
CA ASN A 624 -9.24 -0.72 22.39
C ASN A 624 -8.47 -0.20 23.63
N ASP A 625 -7.85 0.97 23.48
CA ASP A 625 -7.27 1.71 24.61
C ASP A 625 -8.37 2.35 25.46
N ILE A 626 -8.12 2.50 26.76
CA ILE A 626 -9.04 3.09 27.74
C ILE A 626 -9.50 4.49 27.34
N ASN A 627 -8.69 5.26 26.61
CA ASN A 627 -9.09 6.57 26.12
C ASN A 627 -10.13 6.48 25.00
N THR A 628 -10.04 5.46 24.13
CA THR A 628 -11.08 5.17 23.13
C THR A 628 -12.37 4.77 23.83
N TYR A 629 -12.30 3.87 24.82
CA TYR A 629 -13.45 3.50 25.63
C TYR A 629 -14.13 4.71 26.28
N ARG A 630 -13.37 5.60 26.94
CA ARG A 630 -13.92 6.83 27.56
C ARG A 630 -14.64 7.72 26.54
N LYS A 631 -14.11 7.85 25.32
CA LYS A 631 -14.74 8.63 24.24
C LYS A 631 -16.04 7.99 23.76
N VAL A 632 -16.06 6.66 23.60
CA VAL A 632 -17.27 5.93 23.21
C VAL A 632 -18.33 6.01 24.32
N MET A 633 -17.94 5.83 25.58
CA MET A 633 -18.84 5.98 26.71
C MET A 633 -19.44 7.38 26.79
N ARG A 634 -18.65 8.45 26.57
CA ARG A 634 -19.19 9.81 26.48
C ARG A 634 -20.27 9.92 25.39
N SER A 635 -20.02 9.35 24.21
CA SER A 635 -21.00 9.31 23.11
C SER A 635 -22.28 8.55 23.49
N ILE A 636 -22.16 7.45 24.22
CA ILE A 636 -23.30 6.66 24.72
C ILE A 636 -24.08 7.45 25.78
N THR A 637 -23.39 8.16 26.66
CA THR A 637 -23.98 9.01 27.72
C THR A 637 -24.70 10.21 27.12
N ASP A 638 -24.08 10.94 26.19
CA ASP A 638 -24.69 12.10 25.52
C ASP A 638 -25.96 11.72 24.74
N ASN A 639 -26.01 10.47 24.25
CA ASN A 639 -27.18 9.83 23.65
C ASN A 639 -27.90 10.71 22.64
N ILE A 640 -27.15 11.29 21.70
CA ILE A 640 -27.73 12.04 20.60
C ILE A 640 -28.40 11.04 19.65
N THR A 641 -29.70 10.85 19.83
CA THR A 641 -30.52 9.97 18.98
C THR A 641 -30.77 10.62 17.62
N GLU A 642 -31.31 9.84 16.69
CA GLU A 642 -31.73 10.36 15.38
C GLU A 642 -32.73 11.52 15.55
N GLU A 643 -33.72 11.36 16.43
CA GLU A 643 -34.78 12.35 16.67
C GLU A 643 -34.20 13.66 17.19
N LYS A 644 -33.36 13.58 18.23
CA LYS A 644 -32.70 14.76 18.82
C LYS A 644 -31.81 15.47 17.79
N LEU A 645 -31.08 14.72 16.98
CA LEU A 645 -30.25 15.30 15.92
C LEU A 645 -31.11 16.02 14.87
N LEU A 646 -32.22 15.42 14.46
CA LEU A 646 -33.13 16.02 13.47
C LEU A 646 -33.82 17.28 14.01
N GLU A 647 -34.26 17.28 15.27
CA GLU A 647 -34.82 18.46 15.94
C GLU A 647 -33.81 19.62 15.98
N GLU A 648 -32.58 19.34 16.38
CA GLU A 648 -31.51 20.33 16.44
C GLU A 648 -31.17 20.91 15.05
N ILE A 649 -31.06 20.05 14.04
CA ILE A 649 -30.82 20.47 12.65
C ILE A 649 -31.98 21.33 12.11
N HIS A 650 -33.22 20.97 12.45
CA HIS A 650 -34.38 21.74 12.03
C HIS A 650 -34.34 23.18 12.56
N GLU A 651 -33.96 23.36 13.82
CA GLU A 651 -33.75 24.69 14.39
C GLU A 651 -32.54 25.42 13.79
N ILE A 652 -31.42 24.70 13.56
CA ILE A 652 -30.21 25.27 12.93
C ILE A 652 -30.52 25.83 11.53
N THR A 653 -31.26 25.08 10.72
CA THR A 653 -31.53 25.46 9.32
C THR A 653 -32.42 26.69 9.18
N ARG A 654 -33.12 27.08 10.25
CA ARG A 654 -33.93 28.32 10.34
C ARG A 654 -33.10 29.56 10.68
N LEU A 655 -31.85 29.40 11.12
CA LEU A 655 -30.98 30.53 11.40
C LEU A 655 -30.73 31.35 10.13
N PRO A 656 -30.65 32.69 10.20
CA PRO A 656 -30.48 33.57 9.03
C PRO A 656 -29.30 33.16 8.15
N MET A 657 -28.19 32.77 8.79
CA MET A 657 -27.00 32.20 8.17
C MET A 657 -27.39 31.10 7.16
N TYR A 658 -28.09 30.06 7.58
CA TYR A 658 -28.50 28.95 6.72
C TYR A 658 -29.60 29.36 5.73
N ALA A 659 -30.61 30.11 6.18
CA ALA A 659 -31.74 30.52 5.35
C ALA A 659 -31.30 31.33 4.10
N ASP A 660 -30.36 32.25 4.26
CA ASP A 660 -29.90 33.10 3.15
C ASP A 660 -29.09 32.32 2.12
N ARG A 661 -28.19 31.42 2.55
CA ARG A 661 -27.47 30.53 1.63
C ARG A 661 -28.38 29.51 0.96
N ILE A 662 -29.38 28.96 1.66
CA ILE A 662 -30.37 28.05 1.06
C ILE A 662 -31.12 28.77 -0.07
N LYS A 663 -31.57 30.02 0.16
CA LYS A 663 -32.21 30.83 -0.88
C LYS A 663 -31.28 31.07 -2.08
N GLN A 664 -30.01 31.38 -1.84
CA GLN A 664 -29.03 31.57 -2.92
C GLN A 664 -28.76 30.26 -3.71
N ALA A 665 -28.65 29.12 -3.02
CA ALA A 665 -28.45 27.81 -3.66
C ALA A 665 -29.68 27.41 -4.51
N GLN A 666 -30.89 27.62 -3.98
CA GLN A 666 -32.14 27.37 -4.71
C GLN A 666 -32.28 28.30 -5.91
N ALA A 667 -31.90 29.58 -5.79
CA ALA A 667 -31.91 30.52 -6.91
C ALA A 667 -30.94 30.10 -8.02
N LYS A 668 -29.73 29.65 -7.67
CA LYS A 668 -28.76 29.10 -8.64
C LYS A 668 -29.28 27.82 -9.31
N MET A 669 -29.88 26.89 -8.57
CA MET A 669 -30.49 25.68 -9.14
C MET A 669 -31.68 25.99 -10.06
N ALA A 670 -32.51 26.96 -9.71
CA ALA A 670 -33.63 27.41 -10.55
C ALA A 670 -33.16 28.08 -11.85
N GLN A 671 -32.06 28.84 -11.81
CA GLN A 671 -31.41 29.38 -13.01
C GLN A 671 -30.80 28.27 -13.88
N HIS A 672 -30.23 27.23 -13.26
CA HIS A 672 -29.62 26.13 -14.02
C HIS A 672 -30.64 25.20 -14.66
N ARG A 673 -31.84 25.05 -14.09
CA ARG A 673 -32.97 24.32 -14.71
C ARG A 673 -33.68 25.08 -15.83
N ARG A 674 -33.43 26.40 -15.96
CA ARG A 674 -33.97 27.27 -17.01
C ARG A 674 -33.02 27.44 -18.20
N ARG A 675 -31.83 26.88 -18.13
CA ARG A 675 -30.86 26.74 -19.23
C ARG A 675 -30.77 25.27 -19.59
#